data_AF-A0A520LSW9-F1
#
_entry.id   AF-A0A520LSW9-F1
#
_cell.length_a   1.000
_cell.length_b   1.000
_cell.length_c   1.000
_cell.angle_alpha   90.00
_cell.angle_beta   90.00
_cell.angle_gamma   90.00
#
_symmetry.space_group_name_H-M   'P 1'
#
loop_
_entity.id
_entity.type
_entity.pdbx_description
1 polymer ?
#
loop_
_entity_poly.entity_id
_entity_poly.type
_entity_poly.pdbx_seq_one_letter_code
_entity_poly.pdbx_strand_id
1 'polypeptide(L)'
;MFVASTSKFRQYLGVRIFQLIIIWTTFLGSIAVAADDLLKWESLPELPPVNGQEENPGVAGPFVGIHNDALIIAGGANFPGKPLWETDKVWHDEIYVLVREKDSEGDSYTWKDGGKLLRPLAYGASVSTDEGVLCIGGDDTTEVHKEVFLLSWDNEKNKLTRQELPPLTEPVAYGAATFVNGIVYLVGGQTGKSLNTATNKVYSFDLNNFEKGGNASWNELPEVPWSSRALVQVASQHNGYDDCVYVIGGRREEGESVNLLSDVWEYNTRSRAWRQRTSFEGPLMAGTAIGYKQSHIVVLGGSHGTYWGKADELKDEHPGFLKKTYLYHTITDTWIEAGDSPVNHVTTVPVLWDESIIIASGEVRPRVRSPQLWKVTPKAKSKDFGTVNYWVLGIYLLLMVLVGLFFAKRNKGTDDFFRGGKRVVWWAAGCSIFATMLSSLTFTGLPSKAYATDWVYFLANMMIPVVAFVAVYVALPFYRKIDATSAYEYLEKRFNRRVRMLGSGFFTLFHIFRMAVVMSLTGLALASATPLTPWQSVILMGLLSILYCTMGGIEAVIWTDTIQTVVLLGGAVIAFFMLISGVNGGFEGFLSIAGEADKFRIANFNWDITSAQVAVWVIILGALAQNVSGYTADQSVVQRYMTTPDQKMAARSIWTNAVLSVIASVLFFGLGSALFAFYASNPVKLDPTIKTDQIFPLFIANEMPVGLAGLIVAGIFAAAQSTVSTSMNSTATTLVTDFMKPMNMCRKPSAGSIWTSTEVEDDRQYL
;
A
#
# COMPACT_ATOMS: atom_id res chain seq x y z
N MET A 1 31.75 -50.66 -26.21
CA MET A 1 32.38 -49.33 -26.36
C MET A 1 31.37 -48.19 -26.14
N PHE A 2 30.42 -48.34 -25.20
CA PHE A 2 29.20 -47.52 -25.10
C PHE A 2 28.89 -47.08 -23.65
N VAL A 3 29.93 -46.78 -22.85
CA VAL A 3 29.76 -46.29 -21.46
C VAL A 3 30.60 -45.02 -21.15
N ALA A 4 31.37 -44.50 -22.11
CA ALA A 4 32.26 -43.34 -21.85
C ALA A 4 31.74 -41.97 -22.34
N SER A 5 30.51 -41.87 -22.85
CA SER A 5 30.01 -40.65 -23.54
C SER A 5 29.06 -39.77 -22.70
N THR A 6 28.49 -40.28 -21.61
CA THR A 6 27.40 -39.58 -20.89
C THR A 6 27.86 -38.62 -19.78
N SER A 7 29.12 -38.69 -19.31
CA SER A 7 29.61 -37.76 -18.27
C SER A 7 30.07 -36.41 -18.84
N LYS A 8 30.67 -36.38 -20.03
CA LYS A 8 31.10 -35.13 -20.68
C LYS A 8 29.92 -34.30 -21.21
N PHE A 9 28.80 -34.92 -21.58
CA PHE A 9 27.62 -34.21 -22.08
C PHE A 9 26.83 -33.48 -20.96
N ARG A 10 26.77 -34.04 -19.74
CA ARG A 10 26.13 -33.37 -18.59
C ARG A 10 26.94 -32.19 -18.05
N GLN A 11 28.27 -32.24 -18.13
CA GLN A 11 29.13 -31.16 -17.66
C GLN A 11 29.21 -29.99 -18.67
N TYR A 12 29.09 -30.25 -19.97
CA TYR A 12 29.02 -29.21 -21.00
C TYR A 12 27.67 -28.50 -21.09
N LEU A 13 26.56 -29.20 -20.82
CA LEU A 13 25.21 -28.62 -20.89
C LEU A 13 24.89 -27.74 -19.67
N GLY A 14 25.35 -28.14 -18.47
CA GLY A 14 25.17 -27.36 -17.24
C GLY A 14 25.96 -26.05 -17.23
N VAL A 15 27.19 -26.06 -17.76
CA VAL A 15 28.06 -24.87 -17.80
C VAL A 15 27.65 -23.90 -18.91
N ARG A 16 27.14 -24.39 -20.06
CA ARG A 16 26.64 -23.50 -21.13
C ARG A 16 25.27 -22.90 -20.85
N ILE A 17 24.37 -23.59 -20.13
CA ILE A 17 23.10 -22.97 -19.70
C ILE A 17 23.36 -21.88 -18.65
N PHE A 18 24.30 -22.10 -17.73
CA PHE A 18 24.70 -21.09 -16.74
C PHE A 18 25.44 -19.90 -17.39
N GLN A 19 26.28 -20.14 -18.40
CA GLN A 19 26.95 -19.08 -19.16
C GLN A 19 26.02 -18.36 -20.15
N LEU A 20 25.00 -19.02 -20.73
CA LEU A 20 23.99 -18.37 -21.57
C LEU A 20 23.06 -17.46 -20.75
N ILE A 21 22.78 -17.81 -19.49
CA ILE A 21 22.04 -16.94 -18.55
C ILE A 21 22.88 -15.70 -18.18
N ILE A 22 24.20 -15.82 -18.08
CA ILE A 22 25.13 -14.71 -17.76
C ILE A 22 25.46 -13.84 -19.00
N ILE A 23 25.41 -14.40 -20.21
CA ILE A 23 25.63 -13.66 -21.46
C ILE A 23 24.37 -12.92 -21.91
N TRP A 24 23.18 -13.35 -21.47
CA TRP A 24 21.93 -12.57 -21.67
C TRP A 24 21.77 -11.41 -20.68
N THR A 25 22.44 -11.42 -19.53
CA THR A 25 22.37 -10.33 -18.53
C THR A 25 23.33 -9.17 -18.78
N THR A 26 24.15 -9.20 -19.84
CA THR A 26 25.18 -8.18 -20.12
C THR A 26 24.86 -7.21 -21.26
N PHE A 27 23.61 -7.19 -21.76
CA PHE A 27 23.11 -6.14 -22.65
C PHE A 27 21.93 -5.39 -22.01
N LEU A 28 22.22 -4.66 -20.93
CA LEU A 28 21.37 -3.57 -20.47
C LEU A 28 22.11 -2.26 -20.75
N GLY A 29 22.01 -1.81 -22.00
CA GLY A 29 22.34 -0.44 -22.33
C GLY A 29 21.39 0.46 -21.56
N SER A 30 21.96 1.37 -20.77
CA SER A 30 21.29 2.49 -20.15
C SER A 30 20.71 3.38 -21.25
N ILE A 31 19.48 3.09 -21.66
CA ILE A 31 18.65 4.07 -22.36
C ILE A 31 18.28 5.08 -21.29
N ALA A 32 18.86 6.28 -21.38
CA ALA A 32 18.36 7.44 -20.65
C ALA A 32 16.91 7.66 -21.12
N VAL A 33 15.96 7.17 -20.33
CA VAL A 33 14.54 7.47 -20.51
C VAL A 33 14.40 8.95 -20.18
N ALA A 34 14.03 9.76 -21.16
CA ALA A 34 13.63 11.14 -20.93
C ALA A 34 12.54 11.14 -19.84
N ALA A 35 12.63 12.05 -18.87
CA ALA A 35 11.63 12.16 -17.81
C ALA A 35 10.28 12.50 -18.44
N ASP A 36 9.42 11.50 -18.55
CA ASP A 36 8.03 11.68 -18.95
C ASP A 36 7.32 12.36 -17.77
N ASP A 37 6.57 13.45 -18.02
CA ASP A 37 5.89 14.20 -16.96
C ASP A 37 5.01 13.26 -16.12
N LEU A 38 5.32 13.12 -14.83
CA LEU A 38 4.60 12.22 -13.91
C LEU A 38 3.21 12.76 -13.57
N LEU A 39 2.92 14.03 -13.86
CA LEU A 39 1.68 14.71 -13.53
C LEU A 39 0.94 15.12 -14.81
N LYS A 40 -0.39 14.98 -14.79
CA LYS A 40 -1.30 15.55 -15.80
C LYS A 40 -1.95 16.78 -15.21
N TRP A 41 -1.90 17.90 -15.94
CA TRP A 41 -2.49 19.18 -15.55
C TRP A 41 -3.70 19.49 -16.43
N GLU A 42 -4.81 19.84 -15.81
CA GLU A 42 -6.05 20.23 -16.48
C GLU A 42 -6.58 21.52 -15.86
N SER A 43 -7.00 22.46 -16.69
CA SER A 43 -7.64 23.69 -16.23
C SER A 43 -9.08 23.41 -15.84
N LEU A 44 -9.50 23.90 -14.67
CA LEU A 44 -10.90 24.01 -14.27
C LEU A 44 -11.41 25.43 -14.56
N PRO A 45 -12.74 25.69 -14.48
CA PRO A 45 -13.27 27.03 -14.62
C PRO A 45 -12.57 28.02 -13.68
N GLU A 46 -12.18 29.18 -14.20
CA GLU A 46 -11.57 30.26 -13.42
C GLU A 46 -12.53 30.82 -12.38
N LEU A 47 -11.98 31.46 -11.34
CA LEU A 47 -12.77 32.20 -10.36
C LEU A 47 -13.65 33.26 -11.05
N PRO A 48 -14.96 33.30 -10.75
CA PRO A 48 -15.86 34.25 -11.39
C PRO A 48 -15.55 35.69 -10.91
N PRO A 49 -15.78 36.72 -11.74
CA PRO A 49 -15.57 38.12 -11.35
C PRO A 49 -16.38 38.52 -10.11
N VAL A 50 -15.79 39.39 -9.28
CA VAL A 50 -16.51 40.04 -8.18
C VAL A 50 -17.37 41.19 -8.74
N ASN A 51 -18.54 41.42 -8.15
CA ASN A 51 -19.48 42.47 -8.60
C ASN A 51 -18.79 43.81 -8.88
N GLY A 52 -18.81 44.24 -10.15
CA GLY A 52 -18.22 45.50 -10.61
C GLY A 52 -16.84 45.39 -11.28
N GLN A 53 -16.25 44.19 -11.36
CA GLN A 53 -15.02 43.92 -12.12
C GLN A 53 -15.33 43.12 -13.40
N GLU A 54 -14.61 43.41 -14.49
CA GLU A 54 -14.71 42.63 -15.74
C GLU A 54 -14.03 41.25 -15.62
N GLU A 55 -12.95 41.16 -14.85
CA GLU A 55 -12.15 39.95 -14.65
C GLU A 55 -11.81 39.78 -13.16
N ASN A 56 -11.70 38.52 -12.69
CA ASN A 56 -11.21 38.24 -11.34
C ASN A 56 -9.66 38.19 -11.36
N PRO A 57 -8.94 39.03 -10.59
CA PRO A 57 -7.48 38.99 -10.55
C PRO A 57 -6.93 37.76 -9.77
N GLY A 58 -7.79 36.95 -9.16
CA GLY A 58 -7.43 35.89 -8.22
C GLY A 58 -7.11 36.43 -6.82
N VAL A 59 -6.80 35.51 -5.91
CA VAL A 59 -6.50 35.79 -4.50
C VAL A 59 -5.33 34.93 -4.00
N ALA A 60 -4.61 35.42 -3.00
CA ALA A 60 -3.64 34.64 -2.23
C ALA A 60 -4.05 34.49 -0.78
N GLY A 61 -3.65 33.38 -0.19
CA GLY A 61 -4.06 32.93 1.14
C GLY A 61 -5.57 32.73 1.29
N PRO A 62 -6.35 32.26 0.29
CA PRO A 62 -7.72 31.88 0.56
C PRO A 62 -7.77 30.65 1.47
N PHE A 63 -8.86 30.49 2.22
CA PHE A 63 -9.22 29.18 2.76
C PHE A 63 -9.74 28.31 1.61
N VAL A 64 -9.22 27.09 1.48
CA VAL A 64 -9.62 26.15 0.42
C VAL A 64 -9.93 24.79 1.03
N GLY A 65 -11.02 24.16 0.60
CA GLY A 65 -11.39 22.82 1.03
C GLY A 65 -12.48 22.20 0.17
N ILE A 66 -12.65 20.88 0.28
CA ILE A 66 -13.75 20.13 -0.33
C ILE A 66 -14.74 19.71 0.76
N HIS A 67 -16.03 19.87 0.51
CA HIS A 67 -17.09 19.27 1.32
C HIS A 67 -18.29 18.91 0.44
N ASN A 68 -18.85 17.71 0.60
CA ASN A 68 -20.01 17.24 -0.16
C ASN A 68 -19.87 17.42 -1.69
N ASP A 69 -18.74 17.03 -2.28
CA ASP A 69 -18.49 17.19 -3.72
C ASP A 69 -18.62 18.66 -4.21
N ALA A 70 -18.22 19.60 -3.36
CA ALA A 70 -18.05 21.00 -3.72
C ALA A 70 -16.72 21.55 -3.20
N LEU A 71 -16.01 22.30 -4.05
CA LEU A 71 -14.82 23.05 -3.69
C LEU A 71 -15.21 24.44 -3.18
N ILE A 72 -14.84 24.73 -1.94
CA ILE A 72 -15.07 26.01 -1.28
C ILE A 72 -13.76 26.80 -1.29
N ILE A 73 -13.83 28.05 -1.74
CA ILE A 73 -12.72 29.03 -1.73
C ILE A 73 -13.24 30.28 -1.03
N ALA A 74 -12.69 30.61 0.13
CA ALA A 74 -13.19 31.72 0.96
C ALA A 74 -12.09 32.74 1.27
N GLY A 75 -12.42 34.02 1.10
CA GLY A 75 -11.54 35.15 1.39
C GLY A 75 -10.29 35.20 0.50
N GLY A 76 -9.18 35.60 1.10
CA GLY A 76 -7.91 35.82 0.41
C GLY A 76 -7.62 37.31 0.15
N ALA A 77 -6.45 37.59 -0.40
CA ALA A 77 -5.97 38.96 -0.63
C ALA A 77 -5.35 39.14 -2.02
N ASN A 78 -5.51 40.33 -2.60
CA ASN A 78 -4.95 40.68 -3.90
C ASN A 78 -4.60 42.19 -4.00
N PHE A 79 -4.32 42.64 -5.22
CA PHE A 79 -4.00 44.02 -5.57
C PHE A 79 -4.91 44.45 -6.73
N PRO A 80 -6.10 45.01 -6.46
CA PRO A 80 -7.17 45.12 -7.46
C PRO A 80 -7.01 46.26 -8.48
N GLY A 81 -6.05 47.16 -8.29
CA GLY A 81 -5.86 48.38 -9.09
C GLY A 81 -4.74 48.27 -10.13
N LYS A 82 -4.77 49.19 -11.10
CA LYS A 82 -3.70 49.40 -12.09
C LYS A 82 -3.23 50.87 -12.00
N PRO A 83 -1.90 51.14 -11.93
CA PRO A 83 -0.78 50.20 -11.96
C PRO A 83 -0.68 49.33 -10.70
N LEU A 84 -0.29 48.06 -10.86
CA LEU A 84 -0.25 47.07 -9.78
C LEU A 84 0.69 47.48 -8.62
N TRP A 85 1.84 48.06 -8.97
CA TRP A 85 2.89 48.43 -8.03
C TRP A 85 2.55 49.66 -7.17
N GLU A 86 1.52 50.42 -7.57
CA GLU A 86 1.02 51.62 -6.88
C GLU A 86 -0.24 51.35 -6.05
N THR A 87 -0.78 50.12 -6.12
CA THR A 87 -2.02 49.76 -5.43
C THR A 87 -1.72 49.04 -4.11
N ASP A 88 -2.39 49.42 -3.03
CA ASP A 88 -2.28 48.71 -1.76
C ASP A 88 -2.93 47.31 -1.80
N LYS A 89 -2.49 46.44 -0.90
CA LYS A 89 -3.04 45.11 -0.74
C LYS A 89 -4.45 45.19 -0.14
N VAL A 90 -5.38 44.43 -0.70
CA VAL A 90 -6.78 44.36 -0.25
C VAL A 90 -7.11 42.94 0.14
N TRP A 91 -7.78 42.79 1.29
CA TRP A 91 -8.35 41.53 1.77
C TRP A 91 -9.81 41.45 1.35
N HIS A 92 -10.28 40.24 1.09
CA HIS A 92 -11.61 39.94 0.55
C HIS A 92 -12.41 39.04 1.49
N ASP A 93 -13.72 39.11 1.41
CA ASP A 93 -14.66 38.31 2.22
C ASP A 93 -15.50 37.35 1.38
N GLU A 94 -15.39 37.39 0.05
CA GLU A 94 -16.16 36.57 -0.87
C GLU A 94 -15.92 35.07 -0.67
N ILE A 95 -16.99 34.28 -0.83
CA ILE A 95 -16.93 32.82 -0.81
C ILE A 95 -17.44 32.28 -2.15
N TYR A 96 -16.60 31.50 -2.82
CA TYR A 96 -16.92 30.82 -4.07
C TYR A 96 -17.10 29.33 -3.81
N VAL A 97 -18.13 28.74 -4.42
CA VAL A 97 -18.38 27.31 -4.34
C VAL A 97 -18.47 26.71 -5.73
N LEU A 98 -17.54 25.84 -6.09
CA LEU A 98 -17.57 25.09 -7.34
C LEU A 98 -18.16 23.71 -7.06
N VAL A 99 -19.38 23.46 -7.56
CA VAL A 99 -20.06 22.17 -7.39
C VAL A 99 -19.72 21.27 -8.57
N ARG A 100 -19.40 20.01 -8.28
CA ARG A 100 -19.19 18.98 -9.31
C ARG A 100 -20.45 18.15 -9.52
N GLU A 101 -20.94 18.11 -10.74
CA GLU A 101 -22.03 17.25 -11.15
C GLU A 101 -21.45 16.10 -12.00
N LYS A 102 -21.60 14.86 -11.51
CA LYS A 102 -21.13 13.65 -12.19
C LYS A 102 -22.20 13.20 -13.19
N ASP A 103 -21.89 13.20 -14.48
CA ASP A 103 -22.74 12.64 -15.53
C ASP A 103 -22.04 11.46 -16.23
N SER A 104 -22.81 10.66 -16.95
CA SER A 104 -22.37 9.53 -17.76
C SER A 104 -21.35 9.88 -18.86
N GLU A 105 -21.28 11.16 -19.27
CA GLU A 105 -20.34 11.69 -20.27
C GLU A 105 -19.11 12.38 -19.65
N GLY A 106 -19.06 12.60 -18.34
CA GLY A 106 -17.94 13.24 -17.63
C GLY A 106 -18.38 14.12 -16.44
N ASP A 107 -17.39 14.68 -15.74
CA ASP A 107 -17.62 15.65 -14.66
C ASP A 107 -17.91 17.04 -15.28
N SER A 108 -18.99 17.69 -14.83
CA SER A 108 -19.23 19.11 -15.11
C SER A 108 -19.09 19.95 -13.83
N TYR A 109 -18.70 21.21 -13.97
CA TYR A 109 -18.38 22.10 -12.86
C TYR A 109 -19.15 23.41 -12.95
N THR A 110 -19.92 23.74 -11.91
CA THR A 110 -20.79 24.92 -11.88
C THR A 110 -20.50 25.77 -10.64
N TRP A 111 -20.22 27.06 -10.86
CA TRP A 111 -20.07 28.02 -9.77
C TRP A 111 -21.41 28.35 -9.11
N LYS A 112 -21.40 28.39 -7.77
CA LYS A 112 -22.48 28.87 -6.92
C LYS A 112 -21.95 29.97 -6.00
N ASP A 113 -22.82 30.91 -5.68
CA ASP A 113 -22.53 31.95 -4.69
C ASP A 113 -22.49 31.35 -3.28
N GLY A 114 -21.34 31.42 -2.63
CA GLY A 114 -21.15 30.97 -1.26
C GLY A 114 -21.46 32.04 -0.21
N GLY A 115 -21.78 33.26 -0.63
CA GLY A 115 -21.98 34.41 0.24
C GLY A 115 -20.65 35.09 0.63
N LYS A 116 -20.59 35.59 1.87
CA LYS A 116 -19.44 36.33 2.40
C LYS A 116 -19.05 35.83 3.79
N LEU A 117 -17.76 35.89 4.10
CA LEU A 117 -17.23 35.80 5.46
C LEU A 117 -17.74 37.00 6.27
N LEU A 118 -17.70 36.88 7.61
CA LEU A 118 -18.12 37.98 8.49
C LEU A 118 -17.21 39.22 8.40
N ARG A 119 -16.00 39.04 7.88
CA ARG A 119 -15.00 40.08 7.62
C ARG A 119 -14.06 39.63 6.50
N PRO A 120 -13.36 40.56 5.83
CA PRO A 120 -12.28 40.22 4.93
C PRO A 120 -11.12 39.53 5.66
N LEU A 121 -10.66 38.38 5.16
CA LEU A 121 -9.70 37.53 5.86
C LEU A 121 -8.85 36.72 4.87
N ALA A 122 -7.56 36.55 5.14
CA ALA A 122 -6.65 35.77 4.30
C ALA A 122 -5.55 35.11 5.13
N TYR A 123 -4.74 34.26 4.48
CA TYR A 123 -3.54 33.63 5.04
C TYR A 123 -3.76 32.83 6.34
N GLY A 124 -4.99 32.36 6.57
CA GLY A 124 -5.25 31.33 7.55
C GLY A 124 -4.96 29.94 6.98
N ALA A 125 -5.00 28.92 7.84
CA ALA A 125 -4.91 27.53 7.41
C ALA A 125 -6.32 26.96 7.18
N SER A 126 -6.44 26.00 6.26
CA SER A 126 -7.69 25.25 6.07
C SER A 126 -7.44 23.76 5.89
N VAL A 127 -8.40 22.95 6.34
CA VAL A 127 -8.42 21.50 6.11
C VAL A 127 -9.83 21.05 5.73
N SER A 128 -9.93 20.07 4.83
CA SER A 128 -11.20 19.43 4.49
C SER A 128 -11.51 18.32 5.50
N THR A 129 -12.75 18.27 5.98
CA THR A 129 -13.24 17.26 6.92
C THR A 129 -14.61 16.75 6.46
N ASP A 130 -15.10 15.68 7.09
CA ASP A 130 -16.40 15.09 6.75
C ASP A 130 -17.58 16.05 7.05
N GLU A 131 -17.38 17.02 7.95
CA GLU A 131 -18.41 17.98 8.38
C GLU A 131 -18.30 19.35 7.66
N GLY A 132 -17.17 19.64 7.01
CA GLY A 132 -16.96 20.91 6.33
C GLY A 132 -15.49 21.26 6.09
N VAL A 133 -15.27 22.50 5.67
CA VAL A 133 -13.94 23.08 5.52
C VAL A 133 -13.62 23.87 6.78
N LEU A 134 -12.73 23.34 7.61
CA LEU A 134 -12.29 24.01 8.83
C LEU A 134 -11.30 25.10 8.47
N CYS A 135 -11.65 26.34 8.81
CA CYS A 135 -10.85 27.54 8.59
C CYS A 135 -10.26 28.02 9.93
N ILE A 136 -8.95 28.25 9.96
CA ILE A 136 -8.18 28.43 11.19
C ILE A 136 -7.33 29.69 11.10
N GLY A 137 -7.59 30.68 11.95
CA GLY A 137 -6.82 31.92 12.06
C GLY A 137 -6.92 32.81 10.83
N GLY A 138 -5.80 33.42 10.43
CA GLY A 138 -5.69 34.36 9.31
C GLY A 138 -5.40 35.79 9.73
N ASP A 139 -5.14 36.67 8.77
CA ASP A 139 -4.91 38.09 8.98
C ASP A 139 -5.85 38.95 8.13
N ASP A 140 -6.04 40.20 8.59
CA ASP A 140 -6.65 41.27 7.81
C ASP A 140 -5.67 42.45 7.70
N THR A 141 -6.15 43.62 7.25
CA THR A 141 -5.31 44.83 7.12
C THR A 141 -4.67 45.26 8.44
N THR A 142 -5.29 44.96 9.58
CA THR A 142 -4.94 45.50 10.90
C THR A 142 -4.28 44.50 11.84
N GLU A 143 -4.78 43.26 11.91
CA GLU A 143 -4.35 42.30 12.93
C GLU A 143 -4.36 40.85 12.43
N VAL A 144 -3.87 39.96 13.30
CA VAL A 144 -3.92 38.50 13.12
C VAL A 144 -5.01 37.95 14.02
N HIS A 145 -5.78 36.98 13.54
CA HIS A 145 -6.98 36.47 14.17
C HIS A 145 -6.79 35.08 14.78
N LYS A 146 -7.60 34.81 15.82
CA LYS A 146 -7.70 33.51 16.50
C LYS A 146 -8.97 32.73 16.13
N GLU A 147 -9.82 33.32 15.29
CA GLU A 147 -11.12 32.75 14.92
C GLU A 147 -10.92 31.38 14.24
N VAL A 148 -11.79 30.43 14.59
CA VAL A 148 -11.84 29.10 13.97
C VAL A 148 -13.29 28.81 13.65
N PHE A 149 -13.58 28.49 12.40
CA PHE A 149 -14.95 28.25 11.95
C PHE A 149 -14.99 27.19 10.87
N LEU A 150 -16.12 26.49 10.80
CA LEU A 150 -16.39 25.44 9.82
C LEU A 150 -17.33 26.00 8.75
N LEU A 151 -16.97 25.82 7.48
CA LEU A 151 -17.82 26.11 6.33
C LEU A 151 -18.36 24.80 5.76
N SER A 152 -19.68 24.61 5.81
CA SER A 152 -20.33 23.37 5.35
C SER A 152 -21.26 23.66 4.19
N TRP A 153 -21.06 22.95 3.10
CA TRP A 153 -21.92 23.03 1.91
C TRP A 153 -23.07 22.01 1.96
N ASP A 154 -24.31 22.48 1.78
CA ASP A 154 -25.51 21.67 1.61
C ASP A 154 -25.90 21.63 0.12
N ASN A 155 -25.73 20.47 -0.52
CA ASN A 155 -26.04 20.25 -1.94
C ASN A 155 -27.53 20.41 -2.26
N GLU A 156 -28.43 20.02 -1.35
CA GLU A 156 -29.87 20.08 -1.60
C GLU A 156 -30.36 21.53 -1.57
N LYS A 157 -29.84 22.31 -0.62
CA LYS A 157 -30.21 23.73 -0.47
C LYS A 157 -29.37 24.68 -1.32
N ASN A 158 -28.29 24.19 -1.95
CA ASN A 158 -27.26 25.00 -2.59
C ASN A 158 -26.82 26.17 -1.71
N LYS A 159 -26.55 25.89 -0.44
CA LYS A 159 -26.30 26.91 0.57
C LYS A 159 -25.13 26.51 1.46
N LEU A 160 -24.27 27.49 1.73
CA LEU A 160 -23.21 27.38 2.71
C LEU A 160 -23.72 27.74 4.11
N THR A 161 -23.34 26.96 5.12
CA THR A 161 -23.50 27.30 6.52
C THR A 161 -22.16 27.51 7.19
N ARG A 162 -22.11 28.42 8.15
CA ARG A 162 -20.93 28.69 8.98
C ARG A 162 -21.24 28.30 10.43
N GLN A 163 -20.31 27.61 11.07
CA GLN A 163 -20.35 27.29 12.49
C GLN A 163 -19.06 27.75 13.17
N GLU A 164 -19.19 28.51 14.26
CA GLU A 164 -18.02 28.86 15.08
C GLU A 164 -17.53 27.66 15.88
N LEU A 165 -16.22 27.52 15.96
CA LEU A 165 -15.54 26.53 16.79
C LEU A 165 -14.70 27.25 17.87
N PRO A 166 -14.24 26.52 18.90
CA PRO A 166 -13.34 27.08 19.90
C PRO A 166 -12.13 27.78 19.25
N PRO A 167 -11.88 29.05 19.59
CA PRO A 167 -10.80 29.81 18.97
C PRO A 167 -9.42 29.28 19.39
N LEU A 168 -8.39 29.63 18.64
CA LEU A 168 -7.00 29.40 19.03
C LEU A 168 -6.68 30.15 20.34
N THR A 169 -5.70 29.63 21.08
CA THR A 169 -5.18 30.29 22.29
C THR A 169 -4.43 31.58 21.96
N GLU A 170 -3.77 31.61 20.80
CA GLU A 170 -3.08 32.77 20.23
C GLU A 170 -3.51 32.97 18.77
N PRO A 171 -3.52 34.21 18.26
CA PRO A 171 -3.78 34.47 16.85
C PRO A 171 -2.68 33.86 15.97
N VAL A 172 -3.03 33.31 14.81
CA VAL A 172 -2.06 32.70 13.88
C VAL A 172 -2.44 33.01 12.43
N ALA A 173 -1.48 33.51 11.65
CA ALA A 173 -1.54 33.57 10.19
C ALA A 173 -0.28 32.98 9.56
N TYR A 174 -0.31 32.65 8.27
CA TYR A 174 0.82 32.09 7.52
C TYR A 174 1.38 30.78 8.10
N GLY A 175 0.59 30.09 8.93
CA GLY A 175 0.79 28.70 9.32
C GLY A 175 0.14 27.77 8.30
N ALA A 176 0.35 26.47 8.47
CA ALA A 176 -0.31 25.46 7.65
C ALA A 176 -0.84 24.34 8.55
N ALA A 177 -1.90 23.67 8.08
CA ALA A 177 -2.58 22.62 8.83
C ALA A 177 -2.77 21.37 7.99
N THR A 178 -2.92 20.24 8.67
CA THR A 178 -3.30 18.96 8.06
C THR A 178 -4.24 18.18 8.97
N PHE A 179 -4.91 17.18 8.42
CA PHE A 179 -5.91 16.36 9.11
C PHE A 179 -5.49 14.89 9.08
N VAL A 180 -5.49 14.24 10.25
CA VAL A 180 -5.10 12.83 10.42
C VAL A 180 -6.01 12.19 11.45
N ASN A 181 -6.73 11.15 11.06
CA ASN A 181 -7.52 10.30 11.96
C ASN A 181 -8.47 11.08 12.90
N GLY A 182 -9.14 12.13 12.37
CA GLY A 182 -10.06 12.97 13.14
C GLY A 182 -9.40 14.09 13.95
N ILE A 183 -8.08 14.22 13.88
CA ILE A 183 -7.32 15.27 14.58
C ILE A 183 -6.70 16.22 13.56
N VAL A 184 -6.93 17.52 13.77
CA VAL A 184 -6.31 18.60 13.01
C VAL A 184 -5.01 18.99 13.68
N TYR A 185 -3.95 19.17 12.89
CA TYR A 185 -2.64 19.64 13.35
C TYR A 185 -2.31 20.95 12.65
N LEU A 186 -2.12 22.02 13.42
CA LEU A 186 -1.68 23.35 12.94
C LEU A 186 -0.21 23.56 13.34
N VAL A 187 0.64 23.97 12.40
CA VAL A 187 2.08 24.13 12.62
C VAL A 187 2.58 25.50 12.20
N GLY A 188 3.33 26.14 13.10
CA GLY A 188 4.05 27.38 12.84
C GLY A 188 3.14 28.56 12.50
N GLY A 189 3.68 29.54 11.78
CA GLY A 189 2.98 30.77 11.41
C GLY A 189 3.47 31.98 12.18
N GLN A 190 2.71 33.07 12.14
CA GLN A 190 2.99 34.37 12.75
C GLN A 190 1.85 34.74 13.69
N THR A 191 2.18 35.21 14.88
CA THR A 191 1.17 35.70 15.84
C THR A 191 0.85 37.19 15.69
N GLY A 192 1.65 37.91 14.91
CA GLY A 192 1.43 39.29 14.51
C GLY A 192 1.75 39.52 13.03
N LYS A 193 1.74 40.79 12.60
CA LYS A 193 1.90 41.17 11.19
C LYS A 193 3.34 41.11 10.67
N SER A 194 4.33 40.99 11.57
CA SER A 194 5.76 40.98 11.26
C SER A 194 6.39 39.60 11.42
N LEU A 195 7.46 39.33 10.66
CA LEU A 195 8.12 38.02 10.64
C LEU A 195 8.80 37.64 11.96
N ASN A 196 9.27 38.61 12.74
CA ASN A 196 9.79 38.40 14.09
C ASN A 196 8.76 37.78 15.08
N THR A 197 7.46 37.80 14.76
CA THR A 197 6.40 37.11 15.52
C THR A 197 6.18 35.66 15.08
N ALA A 198 7.02 35.15 14.18
CA ALA A 198 6.97 33.77 13.77
C ALA A 198 7.19 32.82 14.97
N THR A 199 6.53 31.68 14.93
CA THR A 199 6.53 30.70 16.03
C THR A 199 6.95 29.31 15.56
N ASN A 200 7.30 28.45 16.49
CA ASN A 200 7.56 27.02 16.31
C ASN A 200 6.48 26.14 16.97
N LYS A 201 5.43 26.77 17.50
CA LYS A 201 4.31 26.10 18.16
C LYS A 201 3.54 25.18 17.23
N VAL A 202 2.98 24.15 17.84
CA VAL A 202 2.17 23.12 17.20
C VAL A 202 0.90 22.96 18.01
N TYR A 203 -0.25 23.01 17.35
CA TYR A 203 -1.54 22.84 17.99
C TYR A 203 -2.28 21.65 17.39
N SER A 204 -3.08 20.98 18.23
CA SER A 204 -3.99 19.93 17.80
C SER A 204 -5.41 20.19 18.24
N PHE A 205 -6.36 19.80 17.40
CA PHE A 205 -7.80 19.88 17.68
C PHE A 205 -8.46 18.56 17.31
N ASP A 206 -9.05 17.88 18.28
CA ASP A 206 -9.77 16.61 18.07
C ASP A 206 -11.22 16.90 17.67
N LEU A 207 -11.49 16.75 16.37
CA LEU A 207 -12.80 17.04 15.79
C LEU A 207 -13.82 15.97 16.19
N ASN A 208 -13.40 14.72 16.40
CA ASN A 208 -14.31 13.64 16.83
C ASN A 208 -14.94 13.94 18.19
N ASN A 209 -14.21 14.62 19.09
CA ASN A 209 -14.74 15.01 20.40
C ASN A 209 -15.76 16.13 20.28
N PHE A 210 -15.56 17.06 19.34
CA PHE A 210 -16.53 18.12 19.04
C PHE A 210 -17.82 17.53 18.50
N GLU A 211 -17.74 16.63 17.53
CA GLU A 211 -18.88 15.94 16.90
C GLU A 211 -19.73 15.17 17.92
N LYS A 212 -19.09 14.60 18.95
CA LYS A 212 -19.78 13.88 20.03
C LYS A 212 -20.38 14.80 21.11
N GLY A 213 -20.35 16.12 20.92
CA GLY A 213 -20.83 17.10 21.89
C GLY A 213 -19.96 17.23 23.13
N GLY A 214 -18.70 16.79 23.07
CA GLY A 214 -17.71 16.97 24.13
C GLY A 214 -17.09 18.37 24.14
N ASN A 215 -16.39 18.70 25.23
CA ASN A 215 -15.58 19.92 25.29
C ASN A 215 -14.32 19.78 24.41
N ALA A 216 -14.43 20.16 23.13
CA ALA A 216 -13.28 20.26 22.24
C ALA A 216 -12.49 21.54 22.55
N SER A 217 -11.17 21.45 22.56
CA SER A 217 -10.27 22.58 22.76
C SER A 217 -8.95 22.34 22.03
N TRP A 218 -8.25 23.43 21.70
CA TRP A 218 -6.93 23.36 21.12
C TRP A 218 -5.89 22.95 22.17
N ASN A 219 -5.11 21.92 21.87
CA ASN A 219 -4.04 21.42 22.72
C ASN A 219 -2.69 21.74 22.10
N GLU A 220 -1.79 22.32 22.87
CA GLU A 220 -0.41 22.54 22.46
C GLU A 220 0.36 21.21 22.49
N LEU A 221 1.10 20.95 21.42
CA LEU A 221 1.94 19.76 21.24
C LEU A 221 3.42 20.13 21.34
N PRO A 222 4.34 19.15 21.43
CA PRO A 222 5.76 19.41 21.38
C PRO A 222 6.12 20.28 20.17
N GLU A 223 6.79 21.39 20.43
CA GLU A 223 7.24 22.34 19.41
C GLU A 223 8.10 21.65 18.36
N VAL A 224 8.07 22.18 17.12
CA VAL A 224 9.01 21.71 16.11
C VAL A 224 10.44 22.09 16.56
N PRO A 225 11.47 21.23 16.40
CA PRO A 225 12.83 21.46 16.92
C PRO A 225 13.63 22.53 16.14
N TRP A 226 13.05 23.70 15.94
CA TRP A 226 13.63 24.89 15.33
C TRP A 226 13.29 26.13 16.14
N SER A 227 13.83 27.30 15.76
CA SER A 227 13.59 28.57 16.46
C SER A 227 12.20 29.17 16.21
N SER A 228 11.86 29.50 14.96
CA SER A 228 10.62 30.17 14.58
C SER A 228 10.47 30.14 13.06
N ARG A 229 9.26 29.92 12.52
CA ARG A 229 9.01 29.90 11.06
C ARG A 229 7.60 30.32 10.67
N ALA A 230 7.50 30.98 9.52
CA ALA A 230 6.25 31.24 8.81
C ALA A 230 6.31 30.69 7.38
N LEU A 231 5.15 30.58 6.72
CA LEU A 231 5.02 30.10 5.34
C LEU A 231 5.63 28.71 5.14
N VAL A 232 5.48 27.87 6.16
CA VAL A 232 5.81 26.44 6.10
C VAL A 232 4.78 25.71 5.25
N GLN A 233 5.17 24.56 4.70
CA GLN A 233 4.24 23.61 4.10
C GLN A 233 4.01 22.47 5.07
N VAL A 234 2.76 22.03 5.21
CA VAL A 234 2.39 20.94 6.10
C VAL A 234 1.55 19.94 5.33
N ALA A 235 1.90 18.66 5.44
CA ALA A 235 1.15 17.56 4.85
C ALA A 235 1.16 16.36 5.80
N SER A 236 0.09 15.57 5.78
CA SER A 236 0.08 14.26 6.45
C SER A 236 0.40 13.15 5.46
N GLN A 237 1.15 12.15 5.91
CA GLN A 237 1.42 10.95 5.13
C GLN A 237 1.89 9.80 6.04
N HIS A 238 1.68 8.55 5.63
CA HIS A 238 2.15 7.37 6.33
C HIS A 238 3.66 7.18 6.11
N ASN A 239 4.42 6.87 7.16
CA ASN A 239 5.89 6.70 7.08
C ASN A 239 6.35 5.24 6.92
N GLY A 240 5.40 4.30 6.81
CA GLY A 240 5.63 2.85 6.82
C GLY A 240 5.18 2.16 8.10
N TYR A 241 5.09 2.91 9.22
CA TYR A 241 4.59 2.44 10.52
C TYR A 241 3.35 3.19 10.99
N ASP A 242 3.34 4.52 10.84
CA ASP A 242 2.31 5.42 11.38
C ASP A 242 1.99 6.55 10.40
N ASP A 243 0.79 7.10 10.54
CA ASP A 243 0.43 8.40 9.98
C ASP A 243 1.19 9.51 10.71
N CYS A 244 1.92 10.31 9.95
CA CYS A 244 2.79 11.37 10.46
C CYS A 244 2.44 12.72 9.84
N VAL A 245 2.80 13.79 10.54
CA VAL A 245 2.74 15.16 10.03
C VAL A 245 4.13 15.56 9.54
N TYR A 246 4.24 16.02 8.31
CA TYR A 246 5.48 16.51 7.71
C TYR A 246 5.43 18.00 7.56
N VAL A 247 6.55 18.66 7.85
CA VAL A 247 6.70 20.10 7.72
C VAL A 247 7.93 20.39 6.88
N ILE A 248 7.75 21.18 5.82
CA ILE A 248 8.76 21.41 4.79
C ILE A 248 9.08 22.89 4.70
N GLY A 249 10.35 23.23 4.89
CA GLY A 249 10.93 24.54 4.61
C GLY A 249 10.34 25.68 5.44
N GLY A 250 9.97 26.77 4.76
CA GLY A 250 9.49 28.02 5.34
C GLY A 250 10.57 29.12 5.39
N ARG A 251 10.25 30.21 6.09
CA ARG A 251 11.19 31.32 6.29
C ARG A 251 11.19 31.81 7.73
N ARG A 252 12.30 32.44 8.12
CA ARG A 252 12.44 33.11 9.43
C ARG A 252 13.23 34.40 9.30
N GLU A 253 13.07 35.26 10.30
CA GLU A 253 13.88 36.46 10.46
C GLU A 253 15.17 36.11 11.22
N GLU A 254 16.31 36.61 10.73
CA GLU A 254 17.62 36.41 11.33
C GLU A 254 18.39 37.75 11.25
N GLY A 255 18.34 38.52 12.35
CA GLY A 255 18.78 39.91 12.35
C GLY A 255 17.91 40.77 11.43
N GLU A 256 18.53 41.55 10.56
CA GLU A 256 17.84 42.34 9.53
C GLU A 256 17.58 41.54 8.23
N SER A 257 17.96 40.26 8.20
CA SER A 257 17.86 39.40 7.01
C SER A 257 16.76 38.35 7.15
N VAL A 258 16.27 37.86 6.01
CA VAL A 258 15.31 36.75 5.95
C VAL A 258 16.03 35.51 5.45
N ASN A 259 15.98 34.45 6.26
CA ASN A 259 16.56 33.16 5.92
C ASN A 259 15.48 32.22 5.39
N LEU A 260 15.75 31.60 4.23
CA LEU A 260 14.84 30.67 3.56
C LEU A 260 15.34 29.23 3.78
N LEU A 261 14.44 28.34 4.14
CA LEU A 261 14.79 27.04 4.72
C LEU A 261 14.32 25.89 3.81
N SER A 262 14.98 24.74 3.91
CA SER A 262 14.76 23.56 3.06
C SER A 262 14.60 22.25 3.81
N ASP A 263 14.79 22.28 5.13
CA ASP A 263 14.73 21.10 5.97
C ASP A 263 13.30 20.57 6.11
N VAL A 264 13.23 19.25 6.31
CA VAL A 264 11.99 18.50 6.45
C VAL A 264 11.95 17.89 7.84
N TRP A 265 10.84 18.07 8.54
CA TRP A 265 10.59 17.50 9.86
C TRP A 265 9.38 16.60 9.82
N GLU A 266 9.48 15.44 10.46
CA GLU A 266 8.39 14.48 10.65
C GLU A 266 8.00 14.44 12.13
N TYR A 267 6.72 14.64 12.41
CA TYR A 267 6.10 14.39 13.70
C TYR A 267 5.28 13.10 13.64
N ASN A 268 5.69 12.13 14.44
CA ASN A 268 4.96 10.89 14.58
C ASN A 268 3.79 11.09 15.56
N THR A 269 2.56 10.96 15.06
CA THR A 269 1.33 11.27 15.83
C THR A 269 1.13 10.34 17.03
N ARG A 270 1.69 9.12 16.98
CA ARG A 270 1.56 8.12 18.05
C ARG A 270 2.59 8.32 19.16
N SER A 271 3.87 8.35 18.81
CA SER A 271 4.99 8.52 19.75
C SER A 271 5.17 9.97 20.21
N ARG A 272 4.53 10.93 19.52
CA ARG A 272 4.60 12.37 19.80
C ARG A 272 6.02 12.93 19.75
N ALA A 273 6.84 12.39 18.86
CA ALA A 273 8.24 12.75 18.70
C ALA A 273 8.51 13.33 17.30
N TRP A 274 9.39 14.32 17.27
CA TRP A 274 9.93 14.90 16.04
C TRP A 274 11.23 14.19 15.62
N ARG A 275 11.41 14.01 14.32
CA ARG A 275 12.69 13.63 13.71
C ARG A 275 12.93 14.40 12.43
N GLN A 276 14.20 14.69 12.16
CA GLN A 276 14.60 15.31 10.90
C GLN A 276 14.61 14.28 9.78
N ARG A 277 14.21 14.71 8.58
CA ARG A 277 14.20 13.91 7.34
C ARG A 277 15.12 14.53 6.29
N THR A 278 15.28 13.84 5.17
CA THR A 278 16.12 14.33 4.07
C THR A 278 15.59 15.67 3.57
N SER A 279 16.46 16.68 3.65
CA SER A 279 16.13 18.06 3.28
C SER A 279 15.99 18.19 1.77
N PHE A 280 15.18 19.15 1.33
CA PHE A 280 15.06 19.49 -0.08
C PHE A 280 16.32 20.23 -0.58
N GLU A 281 16.66 20.05 -1.86
CA GLU A 281 17.81 20.72 -2.49
C GLU A 281 17.44 22.17 -2.84
N GLY A 282 17.69 23.07 -1.89
CA GLY A 282 17.38 24.50 -1.99
C GLY A 282 16.18 24.92 -1.15
N PRO A 283 16.01 26.22 -0.88
CA PRO A 283 14.93 26.68 -0.01
C PRO A 283 13.56 26.47 -0.64
N LEU A 284 12.54 26.28 0.21
CA LEU A 284 11.16 26.14 -0.24
C LEU A 284 10.23 26.81 0.77
N MET A 285 9.53 27.87 0.38
CA MET A 285 8.59 28.57 1.25
C MET A 285 7.30 28.93 0.52
N ALA A 286 6.24 29.15 1.29
CA ALA A 286 4.90 29.50 0.80
C ALA A 286 4.34 28.49 -0.23
N GLY A 287 4.91 27.29 -0.30
CA GLY A 287 4.56 26.30 -1.29
C GLY A 287 3.23 25.61 -1.02
N THR A 288 2.92 24.66 -1.88
CA THR A 288 1.71 23.84 -1.84
C THR A 288 2.13 22.39 -1.72
N ALA A 289 1.84 21.76 -0.58
CA ALA A 289 2.17 20.35 -0.33
C ALA A 289 0.94 19.57 0.15
N ILE A 290 0.77 18.34 -0.34
CA ILE A 290 -0.31 17.45 0.10
C ILE A 290 0.14 15.99 0.05
N GLY A 291 -0.35 15.18 0.99
CA GLY A 291 -0.18 13.73 0.93
C GLY A 291 -0.93 13.12 -0.26
N TYR A 292 -0.33 12.16 -0.94
CA TYR A 292 -0.93 11.43 -2.05
C TYR A 292 -0.68 9.92 -1.90
N LYS A 293 -1.76 9.13 -2.06
CA LYS A 293 -1.76 7.68 -1.80
C LYS A 293 -1.13 7.36 -0.44
N GLN A 294 -0.31 6.32 -0.34
CA GLN A 294 0.20 5.79 0.94
C GLN A 294 1.59 6.25 1.35
N SER A 295 2.36 6.91 0.47
CA SER A 295 3.78 7.18 0.78
C SER A 295 4.39 8.41 0.09
N HIS A 296 3.61 9.18 -0.67
CA HIS A 296 4.13 10.35 -1.38
C HIS A 296 3.55 11.62 -0.78
N ILE A 297 4.37 12.66 -0.71
CA ILE A 297 3.93 14.04 -0.56
C ILE A 297 4.22 14.74 -1.87
N VAL A 298 3.20 15.33 -2.48
CA VAL A 298 3.32 16.08 -3.72
C VAL A 298 3.51 17.54 -3.36
N VAL A 299 4.64 18.11 -3.81
CA VAL A 299 5.01 19.51 -3.65
C VAL A 299 4.83 20.19 -5.00
N LEU A 300 3.75 20.94 -5.14
CA LEU A 300 3.26 21.48 -6.43
C LEU A 300 3.78 22.89 -6.72
N GLY A 301 4.37 23.55 -5.72
CA GLY A 301 4.84 24.92 -5.82
C GLY A 301 5.61 25.36 -4.59
N GLY A 302 6.17 26.57 -4.67
CA GLY A 302 7.02 27.14 -3.64
C GLY A 302 8.02 28.16 -4.20
N SER A 303 8.45 29.09 -3.36
CA SER A 303 9.51 30.05 -3.70
C SER A 303 10.87 29.50 -3.31
N HIS A 304 11.78 29.44 -4.30
CA HIS A 304 13.17 29.00 -4.15
C HIS A 304 14.15 30.16 -3.86
N GLY A 305 13.65 31.37 -3.65
CA GLY A 305 14.50 32.52 -3.29
C GLY A 305 15.45 33.03 -4.37
N THR A 306 15.43 32.48 -5.59
CA THR A 306 16.33 32.88 -6.69
C THR A 306 16.33 34.38 -6.99
N TYR A 307 15.17 35.01 -6.86
CA TYR A 307 14.96 36.46 -7.07
C TYR A 307 14.59 37.18 -5.76
N TRP A 308 14.98 36.62 -4.62
CA TRP A 308 14.69 37.22 -3.32
C TRP A 308 15.25 38.65 -3.23
N GLY A 309 14.43 39.59 -2.77
CA GLY A 309 14.81 41.01 -2.66
C GLY A 309 14.81 41.80 -3.98
N LYS A 310 14.51 41.19 -5.14
CA LYS A 310 14.52 41.86 -6.46
C LYS A 310 13.13 42.22 -6.99
N ALA A 311 12.09 42.09 -6.19
CA ALA A 311 10.71 42.34 -6.62
C ALA A 311 10.50 43.79 -7.10
N ASP A 312 11.01 44.78 -6.35
CA ASP A 312 10.86 46.20 -6.69
C ASP A 312 11.72 46.65 -7.88
N GLU A 313 12.82 45.93 -8.16
CA GLU A 313 13.68 46.13 -9.33
C GLU A 313 13.00 45.59 -10.59
N LEU A 314 12.60 44.31 -10.56
CA LEU A 314 12.08 43.60 -11.72
C LEU A 314 10.63 43.96 -12.04
N LYS A 315 9.82 44.28 -11.02
CA LYS A 315 8.40 44.61 -11.15
C LYS A 315 7.64 43.65 -12.08
N ASP A 316 7.09 44.19 -13.18
CA ASP A 316 6.33 43.45 -14.18
C ASP A 316 7.19 42.56 -15.09
N GLU A 317 8.52 42.67 -15.01
CA GLU A 317 9.48 41.79 -15.67
C GLU A 317 9.87 40.58 -14.78
N HIS A 318 9.37 40.50 -13.53
CA HIS A 318 9.68 39.38 -12.65
C HIS A 318 9.18 38.05 -13.25
N PRO A 319 10.04 37.02 -13.41
CA PRO A 319 9.73 35.78 -14.14
C PRO A 319 8.80 34.80 -13.38
N GLY A 320 8.28 35.22 -12.23
CA GLY A 320 7.54 34.37 -11.28
C GLY A 320 8.35 33.32 -10.53
N PHE A 321 7.63 32.38 -9.92
CA PHE A 321 8.21 31.27 -9.16
C PHE A 321 8.61 30.10 -10.07
N LEU A 322 9.54 29.27 -9.61
CA LEU A 322 10.08 28.16 -10.40
C LEU A 322 8.97 27.16 -10.79
N LYS A 323 8.76 26.95 -12.09
CA LYS A 323 7.69 26.10 -12.62
C LYS A 323 8.02 24.60 -12.59
N LYS A 324 8.33 24.08 -11.40
CA LYS A 324 8.66 22.66 -11.19
C LYS A 324 7.85 22.08 -10.07
N THR A 325 7.63 20.77 -10.15
CA THR A 325 6.99 19.98 -9.10
C THR A 325 7.89 18.87 -8.60
N TYR A 326 7.69 18.52 -7.34
CA TYR A 326 8.50 17.52 -6.66
C TYR A 326 7.61 16.53 -5.91
N LEU A 327 8.11 15.32 -5.76
CA LEU A 327 7.53 14.29 -4.89
C LEU A 327 8.54 13.96 -3.81
N TYR A 328 8.07 13.84 -2.58
CA TYR A 328 8.86 13.32 -1.47
C TYR A 328 8.27 11.98 -1.03
N HIS A 329 9.09 10.92 -1.09
CA HIS A 329 8.68 9.58 -0.69
C HIS A 329 9.06 9.30 0.75
N THR A 330 8.07 9.10 1.62
CA THR A 330 8.24 9.07 3.07
C THR A 330 9.00 7.86 3.60
N ILE A 331 8.85 6.69 2.95
CA ILE A 331 9.51 5.44 3.37
C ILE A 331 11.00 5.47 2.99
N THR A 332 11.33 5.67 1.71
CA THR A 332 12.71 5.75 1.21
C THR A 332 13.44 7.02 1.61
N ASP A 333 12.73 8.05 2.09
CA ASP A 333 13.29 9.37 2.45
C ASP A 333 13.95 10.08 1.27
N THR A 334 13.34 10.02 0.09
CA THR A 334 13.93 10.52 -1.16
C THR A 334 13.06 11.54 -1.86
N TRP A 335 13.69 12.53 -2.49
CA TRP A 335 13.06 13.51 -3.36
C TRP A 335 13.12 13.09 -4.84
N ILE A 336 12.07 13.42 -5.60
CA ILE A 336 11.91 13.13 -7.02
C ILE A 336 11.42 14.41 -7.70
N GLU A 337 12.04 14.80 -8.81
CA GLU A 337 11.47 15.83 -9.70
C GLU A 337 10.33 15.19 -10.51
N ALA A 338 9.11 15.75 -10.42
CA ALA A 338 7.91 15.17 -11.00
C ALA A 338 7.56 15.71 -12.40
N GLY A 339 8.32 16.71 -12.87
CA GLY A 339 8.11 17.40 -14.13
C GLY A 339 7.79 18.89 -13.96
N ASP A 340 7.63 19.56 -15.09
CA ASP A 340 7.31 20.98 -15.15
C ASP A 340 5.84 21.22 -14.78
N SER A 341 5.56 22.39 -14.20
CA SER A 341 4.20 22.87 -13.99
C SER A 341 3.86 23.98 -15.00
N PRO A 342 2.61 24.09 -15.46
CA PRO A 342 2.21 25.22 -16.31
C PRO A 342 2.39 26.56 -15.57
N VAL A 343 2.17 26.54 -14.26
CA VAL A 343 2.32 27.64 -13.33
C VAL A 343 2.66 27.12 -11.93
N ASN A 344 3.42 27.90 -11.16
CA ASN A 344 3.68 27.64 -9.75
C ASN A 344 2.83 28.61 -8.91
N HIS A 345 1.85 28.07 -8.21
CA HIS A 345 1.05 28.81 -7.24
C HIS A 345 1.67 28.66 -5.84
N VAL A 346 1.97 29.79 -5.22
CA VAL A 346 2.34 29.89 -3.81
C VAL A 346 1.21 30.56 -3.02
N THR A 347 1.22 30.40 -1.69
CA THR A 347 0.20 30.97 -0.78
C THR A 347 -1.22 30.54 -1.14
N THR A 348 -1.43 29.25 -1.33
CA THR A 348 -2.77 28.64 -1.44
C THR A 348 -2.71 27.25 -0.80
N VAL A 349 -3.87 26.64 -0.57
CA VAL A 349 -3.97 25.31 0.05
C VAL A 349 -4.37 24.31 -1.03
N PRO A 350 -3.53 23.29 -1.35
CA PRO A 350 -3.94 22.21 -2.23
C PRO A 350 -4.96 21.32 -1.52
N VAL A 351 -5.92 20.77 -2.25
CA VAL A 351 -6.95 19.88 -1.70
C VAL A 351 -7.10 18.63 -2.56
N LEU A 352 -7.41 17.49 -1.94
CA LEU A 352 -7.75 16.28 -2.69
C LEU A 352 -9.23 16.28 -3.05
N TRP A 353 -9.52 16.07 -4.33
CA TRP A 353 -10.87 15.83 -4.83
C TRP A 353 -10.87 14.51 -5.61
N ASP A 354 -11.38 13.46 -4.97
CA ASP A 354 -11.16 12.05 -5.33
C ASP A 354 -9.65 11.72 -5.45
N GLU A 355 -9.17 11.41 -6.65
CA GLU A 355 -7.81 10.99 -6.98
C GLU A 355 -6.96 12.10 -7.60
N SER A 356 -7.51 13.31 -7.69
CA SER A 356 -6.86 14.50 -8.24
C SER A 356 -6.60 15.53 -7.14
N ILE A 357 -5.50 16.26 -7.28
CA ILE A 357 -5.17 17.39 -6.43
C ILE A 357 -5.66 18.66 -7.11
N ILE A 358 -6.34 19.52 -6.36
CA ILE A 358 -6.84 20.80 -6.85
C ILE A 358 -6.02 21.92 -6.24
N ILE A 359 -5.55 22.82 -7.10
CA ILE A 359 -4.91 24.08 -6.71
C ILE A 359 -5.84 25.21 -7.12
N ALA A 360 -6.36 25.93 -6.15
CA ALA A 360 -7.27 27.04 -6.37
C ALA A 360 -6.56 28.38 -6.16
N SER A 361 -6.43 29.16 -7.23
CA SER A 361 -5.84 30.49 -7.18
C SER A 361 -4.42 30.50 -6.57
N GLY A 362 -4.00 31.61 -5.95
CA GLY A 362 -2.68 31.79 -5.35
C GLY A 362 -1.84 32.84 -6.08
N GLU A 363 -0.62 33.04 -5.60
CA GLU A 363 0.38 33.93 -6.19
C GLU A 363 1.23 33.21 -7.21
N VAL A 364 1.44 33.83 -8.37
CA VAL A 364 2.28 33.26 -9.44
C VAL A 364 3.60 34.02 -9.62
N ARG A 365 3.62 35.28 -9.16
CA ARG A 365 4.80 36.14 -9.02
C ARG A 365 4.48 37.26 -8.03
N PRO A 366 5.48 37.96 -7.47
CA PRO A 366 5.26 39.06 -6.52
C PRO A 366 4.10 39.98 -6.94
N ARG A 367 3.11 40.12 -6.05
CA ARG A 367 1.89 40.94 -6.21
C ARG A 367 0.88 40.47 -7.27
N VAL A 368 1.19 39.47 -8.10
CA VAL A 368 0.27 38.95 -9.13
C VAL A 368 -0.36 37.63 -8.71
N ARG A 369 -1.69 37.62 -8.67
CA ARG A 369 -2.51 36.46 -8.35
C ARG A 369 -3.12 35.90 -9.63
N SER A 370 -3.67 34.70 -9.54
CA SER A 370 -4.25 33.97 -10.67
C SER A 370 -5.66 33.53 -10.32
N PRO A 371 -6.68 33.76 -11.17
CA PRO A 371 -8.01 33.20 -10.96
C PRO A 371 -8.11 31.72 -11.37
N GLN A 372 -7.07 31.18 -12.02
CA GLN A 372 -7.07 29.84 -12.57
C GLN A 372 -7.07 28.75 -11.49
N LEU A 373 -7.91 27.73 -11.70
CA LEU A 373 -7.91 26.49 -10.92
C LEU A 373 -7.24 25.37 -11.73
N TRP A 374 -6.41 24.56 -11.09
CA TRP A 374 -5.77 23.40 -11.73
C TRP A 374 -6.18 22.10 -11.06
N LYS A 375 -6.56 21.12 -11.88
CA LYS A 375 -6.70 19.72 -11.52
C LYS A 375 -5.41 18.99 -11.91
N VAL A 376 -4.72 18.44 -10.93
CA VAL A 376 -3.44 17.74 -11.08
C VAL A 376 -3.65 16.27 -10.76
N THR A 377 -3.39 15.41 -11.73
CA THR A 377 -3.55 13.95 -11.56
C THR A 377 -2.22 13.25 -11.86
N PRO A 378 -1.59 12.59 -10.88
CA PRO A 378 -0.44 11.74 -11.16
C PRO A 378 -0.78 10.64 -12.18
N LYS A 379 0.08 10.46 -13.19
CA LYS A 379 -0.11 9.50 -14.27
C LYS A 379 0.38 8.12 -13.81
N ALA A 380 -0.49 7.12 -13.89
CA ALA A 380 -0.08 5.73 -13.70
C ALA A 380 0.79 5.29 -14.88
N LYS A 381 1.94 4.67 -14.61
CA LYS A 381 2.74 4.04 -15.67
C LYS A 381 2.06 2.73 -16.09
N SER A 382 1.26 2.77 -17.15
CA SER A 382 0.77 1.53 -17.77
C SER A 382 1.79 1.03 -18.80
N LYS A 383 2.30 -0.19 -18.61
CA LYS A 383 3.06 -0.90 -19.64
C LYS A 383 2.25 -2.10 -20.10
N ASP A 384 2.30 -2.35 -21.40
CA ASP A 384 1.81 -3.61 -21.98
C ASP A 384 2.62 -4.77 -21.38
N PHE A 385 1.92 -5.79 -20.86
CA PHE A 385 2.56 -6.99 -20.31
C PHE A 385 3.39 -7.70 -21.38
N GLY A 386 3.07 -7.53 -22.66
CA GLY A 386 3.85 -8.04 -23.76
C GLY A 386 3.59 -9.52 -24.05
N THR A 387 3.61 -9.87 -25.33
CA THR A 387 3.17 -11.18 -25.82
C THR A 387 3.96 -12.35 -25.25
N VAL A 388 5.27 -12.19 -25.06
CA VAL A 388 6.13 -13.26 -24.50
C VAL A 388 5.78 -13.58 -23.05
N ASN A 389 5.46 -12.56 -22.24
CA ASN A 389 5.03 -12.79 -20.85
C ASN A 389 3.69 -13.53 -20.80
N TYR A 390 2.76 -13.20 -21.70
CA TYR A 390 1.51 -13.95 -21.85
C TYR A 390 1.75 -15.42 -22.26
N TRP A 391 2.70 -15.69 -23.15
CA TRP A 391 3.06 -17.06 -23.50
C TRP A 391 3.62 -17.84 -22.31
N VAL A 392 4.52 -17.24 -21.53
CA VAL A 392 5.07 -17.87 -20.33
C VAL A 392 3.96 -18.19 -19.33
N LEU A 393 3.07 -17.23 -19.06
CA LEU A 393 1.91 -17.44 -18.20
C LEU A 393 0.99 -18.53 -18.74
N GLY A 394 0.64 -18.49 -20.03
CA GLY A 394 -0.23 -19.48 -20.68
C GLY A 394 0.34 -20.90 -20.63
N ILE A 395 1.65 -21.05 -20.87
CA ILE A 395 2.35 -22.34 -20.77
C ILE A 395 2.30 -22.84 -19.32
N TYR A 396 2.57 -21.98 -18.34
CA TYR A 396 2.47 -22.34 -16.92
C TYR A 396 1.06 -22.82 -16.56
N LEU A 397 0.01 -22.07 -16.93
CA LEU A 397 -1.37 -22.43 -16.62
C LEU A 397 -1.78 -23.75 -17.30
N LEU A 398 -1.37 -23.96 -18.55
CA LEU A 398 -1.60 -25.21 -19.27
C LEU A 398 -0.92 -26.40 -18.57
N LEU A 399 0.33 -26.25 -18.13
CA LEU A 399 1.05 -27.28 -17.39
C LEU A 399 0.31 -27.68 -16.10
N MET A 400 -0.28 -26.72 -15.38
CA MET A 400 -1.06 -27.01 -14.16
C MET A 400 -2.29 -27.87 -14.46
N VAL A 401 -3.02 -27.56 -15.54
CA VAL A 401 -4.16 -28.36 -15.98
C VAL A 401 -3.73 -29.76 -16.40
N LEU A 402 -2.63 -29.89 -17.13
CA LEU A 402 -2.09 -31.19 -17.56
C LEU A 402 -1.67 -32.08 -16.38
N VAL A 403 -1.11 -31.50 -15.32
CA VAL A 403 -0.82 -32.23 -14.07
C VAL A 403 -2.12 -32.73 -13.43
N GLY A 404 -3.15 -31.90 -13.33
CA GLY A 404 -4.46 -32.31 -12.83
C GLY A 404 -5.07 -33.48 -13.62
N LEU A 405 -5.04 -33.38 -14.96
CA LEU A 405 -5.51 -34.42 -15.88
C LEU A 405 -4.75 -35.74 -15.74
N PHE A 406 -3.44 -35.67 -15.51
CA PHE A 406 -2.60 -36.86 -15.32
C PHE A 406 -3.00 -37.63 -14.05
N PHE A 407 -3.20 -36.94 -12.94
CA PHE A 407 -3.57 -37.56 -11.66
C PHE A 407 -5.05 -37.97 -11.58
N ALA A 408 -5.93 -37.33 -12.35
CA ALA A 408 -7.33 -37.73 -12.45
C ALA A 408 -7.49 -39.21 -12.84
N LYS A 409 -6.61 -39.74 -13.70
CA LYS A 409 -6.60 -41.15 -14.12
C LYS A 409 -6.26 -42.13 -13.00
N ARG A 410 -5.71 -41.66 -11.88
CA ARG A 410 -5.32 -42.49 -10.73
C ARG A 410 -6.36 -42.50 -9.61
N ASN A 411 -7.43 -41.73 -9.74
CA ASN A 411 -8.43 -41.55 -8.71
C ASN A 411 -9.58 -42.55 -8.88
N LYS A 412 -9.63 -43.60 -8.04
CA LYS A 412 -10.63 -44.68 -8.17
C LYS A 412 -11.68 -44.70 -7.06
N GLY A 413 -11.58 -43.83 -6.06
CA GLY A 413 -12.50 -43.80 -4.92
C GLY A 413 -12.22 -42.67 -3.93
N THR A 414 -12.99 -42.60 -2.84
CA THR A 414 -12.90 -41.48 -1.89
C THR A 414 -11.58 -41.43 -1.12
N ASP A 415 -10.94 -42.57 -0.87
CA ASP A 415 -9.62 -42.61 -0.20
C ASP A 415 -8.52 -42.05 -1.12
N ASP A 416 -8.54 -42.39 -2.41
CA ASP A 416 -7.66 -41.76 -3.41
C ASP A 416 -7.92 -40.25 -3.51
N PHE A 417 -9.20 -39.84 -3.55
CA PHE A 417 -9.57 -38.43 -3.70
C PHE A 417 -9.12 -37.59 -2.50
N PHE A 418 -9.34 -38.05 -1.26
CA PHE A 418 -9.08 -37.26 -0.04
C PHE A 418 -7.75 -37.54 0.64
N ARG A 419 -7.16 -38.73 0.46
CA ARG A 419 -5.91 -39.15 1.13
C ARG A 419 -4.80 -39.56 0.17
N GLY A 420 -5.05 -39.56 -1.15
CA GLY A 420 -4.06 -39.91 -2.16
C GLY A 420 -3.57 -41.36 -2.05
N GLY A 421 -4.38 -42.23 -1.42
CA GLY A 421 -4.05 -43.63 -1.16
C GLY A 421 -2.76 -43.85 -0.38
N LYS A 422 -2.31 -42.88 0.42
CA LYS A 422 -1.05 -42.94 1.19
C LYS A 422 0.21 -43.10 0.32
N ARG A 423 0.19 -42.68 -0.95
CA ARG A 423 1.30 -42.87 -1.91
C ARG A 423 2.24 -41.67 -2.07
N VAL A 424 1.94 -40.55 -1.44
CA VAL A 424 2.67 -39.29 -1.66
C VAL A 424 4.07 -39.36 -1.04
N VAL A 425 5.08 -38.92 -1.79
CA VAL A 425 6.46 -38.82 -1.31
C VAL A 425 6.63 -37.64 -0.34
N TRP A 426 7.43 -37.84 0.72
CA TRP A 426 7.53 -36.89 1.84
C TRP A 426 7.91 -35.46 1.45
N TRP A 427 8.78 -35.29 0.45
CA TRP A 427 9.22 -33.96 0.03
C TRP A 427 8.12 -33.20 -0.73
N ALA A 428 7.32 -33.90 -1.55
CA ALA A 428 6.18 -33.30 -2.24
C ALA A 428 5.08 -32.91 -1.23
N ALA A 429 4.78 -33.80 -0.28
CA ALA A 429 3.89 -33.47 0.84
C ALA A 429 4.42 -32.26 1.64
N GLY A 430 5.73 -32.17 1.85
CA GLY A 430 6.39 -31.06 2.55
C GLY A 430 6.27 -29.73 1.81
N CYS A 431 6.57 -29.70 0.51
CA CYS A 431 6.35 -28.52 -0.34
C CYS A 431 4.88 -28.11 -0.35
N SER A 432 3.97 -29.08 -0.34
CA SER A 432 2.54 -28.80 -0.35
C SER A 432 2.02 -28.25 0.98
N ILE A 433 2.54 -28.72 2.13
CA ILE A 433 2.27 -28.06 3.43
C ILE A 433 2.78 -26.61 3.39
N PHE A 434 4.01 -26.41 2.89
CA PHE A 434 4.62 -25.09 2.76
C PHE A 434 3.81 -24.15 1.88
N ALA A 435 3.47 -24.55 0.66
CA ALA A 435 2.68 -23.74 -0.28
C ALA A 435 1.28 -23.41 0.25
N THR A 436 0.66 -24.34 0.98
CA THR A 436 -0.63 -24.09 1.65
C THR A 436 -0.55 -22.98 2.69
N MET A 437 0.55 -22.92 3.43
CA MET A 437 0.77 -21.89 4.45
C MET A 437 1.28 -20.58 3.83
N LEU A 438 2.08 -20.67 2.77
CA LEU A 438 2.62 -19.56 2.01
C LEU A 438 1.62 -19.07 0.95
N SER A 439 0.58 -18.35 1.39
CA SER A 439 -0.40 -17.74 0.49
C SER A 439 0.20 -16.62 -0.39
N SER A 440 -0.49 -16.22 -1.46
CA SER A 440 -0.13 -15.04 -2.27
C SER A 440 -0.05 -13.75 -1.45
N LEU A 441 -0.85 -13.64 -0.38
CA LEU A 441 -0.76 -12.55 0.59
C LEU A 441 0.61 -12.50 1.26
N THR A 442 1.22 -13.66 1.57
CA THR A 442 2.58 -13.68 2.12
C THR A 442 3.64 -13.41 1.06
N PHE A 443 3.44 -13.90 -0.17
CA PHE A 443 4.37 -13.70 -1.29
C PHE A 443 4.55 -12.22 -1.65
N THR A 444 3.47 -11.45 -1.69
CA THR A 444 3.51 -10.00 -1.96
C THR A 444 3.62 -9.18 -0.68
N GLY A 445 2.90 -9.58 0.38
CA GLY A 445 2.81 -8.82 1.61
C GLY A 445 4.06 -8.85 2.48
N LEU A 446 4.83 -9.95 2.54
CA LEU A 446 6.07 -9.96 3.33
C LEU A 446 7.15 -9.03 2.74
N PRO A 447 7.44 -9.06 1.42
CA PRO A 447 8.34 -8.09 0.81
C PRO A 447 7.85 -6.64 0.99
N SER A 448 6.56 -6.38 0.74
CA SER A 448 6.00 -5.02 0.88
C SER A 448 6.06 -4.52 2.33
N LYS A 449 5.86 -5.41 3.31
CA LYS A 449 6.03 -5.08 4.73
C LYS A 449 7.48 -4.78 5.06
N ALA A 450 8.42 -5.63 4.67
CA ALA A 450 9.85 -5.40 4.92
C ALA A 450 10.40 -4.17 4.17
N TYR A 451 9.84 -3.83 3.00
CA TYR A 451 10.09 -2.58 2.29
C TYR A 451 9.67 -1.37 3.14
N ALA A 452 8.43 -1.40 3.65
CA ALA A 452 7.86 -0.32 4.45
C ALA A 452 8.53 -0.18 5.82
N THR A 453 8.76 -1.31 6.50
CA THR A 453 9.20 -1.37 7.88
C THR A 453 10.60 -1.98 8.00
N ASP A 454 10.68 -3.24 8.42
CA ASP A 454 11.85 -3.96 8.89
C ASP A 454 11.57 -5.49 8.93
N TRP A 455 12.45 -6.25 9.59
CA TRP A 455 12.35 -7.71 9.73
C TRP A 455 11.72 -8.17 11.04
N VAL A 456 11.06 -7.33 11.83
CA VAL A 456 10.54 -7.74 13.14
C VAL A 456 9.53 -8.89 13.03
N TYR A 457 8.74 -8.93 11.94
CA TYR A 457 7.82 -10.03 11.64
C TYR A 457 8.49 -11.33 11.16
N PHE A 458 9.79 -11.32 10.85
CA PHE A 458 10.55 -12.52 10.52
C PHE A 458 10.46 -13.58 11.63
N LEU A 459 10.48 -13.13 12.89
CA LEU A 459 10.38 -14.02 14.06
C LEU A 459 9.05 -14.76 14.13
N ALA A 460 7.96 -14.21 13.58
CA ALA A 460 6.68 -14.91 13.50
C ALA A 460 6.80 -16.20 12.68
N ASN A 461 7.50 -16.14 11.55
CA ASN A 461 7.74 -17.31 10.71
C ASN A 461 8.76 -18.26 11.34
N MET A 462 9.71 -17.76 12.13
CA MET A 462 10.65 -18.61 12.86
C MET A 462 9.98 -19.46 13.95
N MET A 463 8.74 -19.14 14.34
CA MET A 463 7.95 -20.01 15.21
C MET A 463 7.42 -21.26 14.49
N ILE A 464 7.46 -21.33 13.16
CA ILE A 464 7.06 -22.53 12.39
C ILE A 464 7.97 -23.74 12.72
N PRO A 465 9.32 -23.65 12.65
CA PRO A 465 10.20 -24.71 13.13
C PRO A 465 9.95 -25.14 14.57
N VAL A 466 9.60 -24.20 15.46
CA VAL A 466 9.28 -24.52 16.86
C VAL A 466 8.00 -25.36 16.94
N VAL A 467 6.94 -24.93 16.24
CA VAL A 467 5.66 -25.67 16.17
C VAL A 467 5.81 -27.00 15.43
N ALA A 468 6.77 -27.14 14.52
CA ALA A 468 7.06 -28.41 13.86
C ALA A 468 7.40 -29.53 14.86
N PHE A 469 8.05 -29.22 16.00
CA PHE A 469 8.25 -30.19 17.08
C PHE A 469 6.91 -30.68 17.64
N VAL A 470 5.99 -29.75 17.96
CA VAL A 470 4.66 -30.09 18.46
C VAL A 470 3.89 -30.92 17.42
N ALA A 471 3.94 -30.52 16.15
CA ALA A 471 3.28 -31.23 15.08
C ALA A 471 3.83 -32.67 14.91
N VAL A 472 5.16 -32.86 14.95
CA VAL A 472 5.79 -34.18 14.74
C VAL A 472 5.62 -35.12 15.95
N TYR A 473 5.75 -34.60 17.17
CA TYR A 473 5.79 -35.43 18.38
C TYR A 473 4.43 -35.55 19.08
N VAL A 474 3.48 -34.64 18.81
CA VAL A 474 2.16 -34.64 19.45
C VAL A 474 1.04 -34.87 18.44
N ALA A 475 0.90 -34.00 17.44
CA ALA A 475 -0.26 -34.04 16.53
C ALA A 475 -0.19 -35.23 15.53
N LEU A 476 0.97 -35.45 14.91
CA LEU A 476 1.15 -36.49 13.90
C LEU A 476 0.90 -37.91 14.42
N PRO A 477 1.50 -38.36 15.55
CA PRO A 477 1.24 -39.70 16.09
C PRO A 477 -0.24 -39.85 16.45
N PHE A 478 -0.85 -38.76 16.88
CA PHE A 478 -2.25 -38.73 17.28
C PHE A 478 -3.20 -38.97 16.10
N TYR A 479 -3.09 -38.16 15.03
CA TYR A 479 -3.96 -38.29 13.86
C TYR A 479 -3.77 -39.61 13.11
N ARG A 480 -2.53 -40.10 13.02
CA ARG A 480 -2.26 -41.38 12.35
C ARG A 480 -2.81 -42.59 13.09
N LYS A 481 -2.89 -42.55 14.42
CA LYS A 481 -3.53 -43.61 15.20
C LYS A 481 -5.04 -43.66 14.99
N ILE A 482 -5.67 -42.52 14.77
CA ILE A 482 -7.13 -42.41 14.56
C ILE A 482 -7.54 -42.83 13.15
N ASP A 483 -6.61 -42.76 12.19
CA ASP A 483 -6.78 -42.99 10.75
C ASP A 483 -7.97 -42.23 10.12
N ALA A 484 -8.30 -41.07 10.67
CA ALA A 484 -9.43 -40.24 10.22
C ALA A 484 -9.16 -39.58 8.86
N THR A 485 -10.26 -39.33 8.13
CA THR A 485 -10.25 -38.53 6.90
C THR A 485 -10.39 -37.04 7.21
N SER A 486 -11.17 -36.70 8.24
CA SER A 486 -11.29 -35.34 8.80
C SER A 486 -10.59 -35.23 10.16
N ALA A 487 -9.81 -34.17 10.36
CA ALA A 487 -9.19 -33.83 11.63
C ALA A 487 -10.23 -33.67 12.75
N TYR A 488 -11.48 -33.31 12.41
CA TYR A 488 -12.56 -33.08 13.37
C TYR A 488 -13.24 -34.37 13.84
N GLU A 489 -13.00 -35.51 13.19
CA GLU A 489 -13.42 -36.84 13.72
C GLU A 489 -12.90 -37.08 15.13
N TYR A 490 -11.72 -36.54 15.43
CA TYR A 490 -11.17 -36.56 16.78
C TYR A 490 -12.12 -35.94 17.81
N LEU A 491 -12.71 -34.78 17.50
CA LEU A 491 -13.56 -34.05 18.44
C LEU A 491 -14.79 -34.88 18.83
N GLU A 492 -15.28 -35.73 17.92
CA GLU A 492 -16.35 -36.68 18.23
C GLU A 492 -15.86 -37.82 19.11
N LYS A 493 -14.69 -38.42 18.80
CA LYS A 493 -14.10 -39.49 19.64
C LYS A 493 -13.77 -39.02 21.05
N ARG A 494 -13.39 -37.74 21.23
CA ARG A 494 -12.98 -37.17 22.52
C ARG A 494 -14.12 -36.53 23.30
N PHE A 495 -15.05 -35.88 22.60
CA PHE A 495 -16.16 -35.14 23.19
C PHE A 495 -17.47 -35.71 22.68
N ASN A 496 -18.04 -35.13 21.62
CA ASN A 496 -19.27 -35.60 21.02
C ASN A 496 -19.45 -35.03 19.60
N ARG A 497 -20.48 -35.53 18.92
CA ARG A 497 -20.86 -35.15 17.56
C ARG A 497 -21.08 -33.64 17.36
N ARG A 498 -21.65 -32.94 18.34
CA ARG A 498 -21.94 -31.50 18.24
C ARG A 498 -20.66 -30.69 18.16
N VAL A 499 -19.65 -31.05 18.96
CA VAL A 499 -18.33 -30.40 18.94
C VAL A 499 -17.60 -30.63 17.61
N ARG A 500 -17.69 -31.84 17.05
CA ARG A 500 -17.16 -32.12 15.68
C ARG A 500 -17.82 -31.25 14.62
N MET A 501 -19.14 -31.19 14.59
CA MET A 501 -19.86 -30.39 13.60
C MET A 501 -19.55 -28.90 13.75
N LEU A 502 -19.43 -28.40 14.98
CA LEU A 502 -19.09 -27.00 15.23
C LEU A 502 -17.66 -26.67 14.77
N GLY A 503 -16.67 -27.49 15.14
CA GLY A 503 -15.28 -27.30 14.70
C GLY A 503 -15.12 -27.37 13.18
N SER A 504 -15.74 -28.38 12.55
CA SER A 504 -15.75 -28.56 11.10
C SER A 504 -16.50 -27.43 10.36
N GLY A 505 -17.58 -26.92 10.96
CA GLY A 505 -18.34 -25.78 10.45
C GLY A 505 -17.54 -24.48 10.48
N PHE A 506 -16.86 -24.18 11.58
CA PHE A 506 -15.99 -23.00 11.67
C PHE A 506 -14.80 -23.09 10.72
N PHE A 507 -14.18 -24.27 10.58
CA PHE A 507 -13.15 -24.49 9.58
C PHE A 507 -13.65 -24.20 8.16
N THR A 508 -14.81 -24.76 7.81
CA THR A 508 -15.41 -24.60 6.49
C THR A 508 -15.71 -23.13 6.19
N LEU A 509 -16.32 -22.41 7.14
CA LEU A 509 -16.63 -21.00 7.00
C LEU A 509 -15.35 -20.15 6.84
N PHE A 510 -14.33 -20.41 7.68
CA PHE A 510 -13.04 -19.72 7.59
C PHE A 510 -12.38 -19.91 6.22
N HIS A 511 -12.36 -21.14 5.68
CA HIS A 511 -11.73 -21.40 4.38
C HIS A 511 -12.49 -20.79 3.20
N ILE A 512 -13.82 -20.66 3.27
CA ILE A 512 -14.60 -19.92 2.27
C ILE A 512 -14.16 -18.45 2.23
N PHE A 513 -14.08 -17.79 3.39
CA PHE A 513 -13.59 -16.42 3.48
C PHE A 513 -12.13 -16.29 3.06
N ARG A 514 -11.28 -17.23 3.46
CA ARG A 514 -9.86 -17.26 3.09
C ARG A 514 -9.70 -17.27 1.56
N MET A 515 -10.46 -18.10 0.85
CA MET A 515 -10.42 -18.12 -0.62
C MET A 515 -10.83 -16.77 -1.22
N ALA A 516 -11.92 -16.16 -0.71
CA ALA A 516 -12.39 -14.86 -1.19
C ALA A 516 -11.34 -13.76 -1.00
N VAL A 517 -10.73 -13.67 0.18
CA VAL A 517 -9.68 -12.68 0.51
C VAL A 517 -8.45 -12.91 -0.36
N VAL A 518 -7.95 -14.14 -0.43
CA VAL A 518 -6.73 -14.49 -1.18
C VAL A 518 -6.90 -14.14 -2.66
N MET A 519 -7.99 -14.55 -3.30
CA MET A 519 -8.21 -14.25 -4.72
C MET A 519 -8.37 -12.74 -4.97
N SER A 520 -9.09 -12.03 -4.11
CA SER A 520 -9.35 -10.58 -4.27
C SER A 520 -8.07 -9.76 -4.15
N LEU A 521 -7.28 -9.99 -3.10
CA LEU A 521 -6.01 -9.27 -2.88
C LEU A 521 -4.99 -9.60 -3.97
N THR A 522 -4.94 -10.85 -4.42
CA THR A 522 -4.06 -11.24 -5.54
C THR A 522 -4.50 -10.57 -6.83
N GLY A 523 -5.80 -10.47 -7.11
CA GLY A 523 -6.32 -9.77 -8.28
C GLY A 523 -5.95 -8.29 -8.28
N LEU A 524 -6.00 -7.62 -7.13
CA LEU A 524 -5.58 -6.22 -6.98
C LEU A 524 -4.07 -6.04 -7.19
N ALA A 525 -3.25 -6.95 -6.66
CA ALA A 525 -1.81 -6.93 -6.88
C ALA A 525 -1.47 -7.17 -8.37
N LEU A 526 -2.13 -8.14 -9.01
CA LEU A 526 -1.91 -8.47 -10.42
C LEU A 526 -2.36 -7.36 -11.38
N ALA A 527 -3.37 -6.57 -11.02
CA ALA A 527 -3.80 -5.42 -11.82
C ALA A 527 -2.73 -4.32 -11.92
N SER A 528 -1.74 -4.31 -11.02
CA SER A 528 -0.58 -3.40 -11.13
C SER A 528 0.56 -3.97 -11.98
N ALA A 529 0.58 -5.28 -12.24
CA ALA A 529 1.63 -5.95 -13.02
C ALA A 529 1.15 -6.47 -14.38
N THR A 530 -0.16 -6.50 -14.62
CA THR A 530 -0.78 -7.03 -15.83
C THR A 530 -1.98 -6.16 -16.21
N PRO A 531 -2.37 -6.11 -17.50
CA PRO A 531 -3.60 -5.50 -17.97
C PRO A 531 -4.89 -6.16 -17.47
N LEU A 532 -4.80 -7.26 -16.71
CA LEU A 532 -5.98 -7.97 -16.22
C LEU A 532 -6.66 -7.15 -15.13
N THR A 533 -7.97 -6.97 -15.26
CA THR A 533 -8.73 -6.40 -14.15
C THR A 533 -8.71 -7.37 -12.94
N PRO A 534 -8.94 -6.87 -11.71
CA PRO A 534 -8.98 -7.73 -10.54
C PRO A 534 -9.99 -8.88 -10.68
N TRP A 535 -11.18 -8.62 -11.24
CA TRP A 535 -12.21 -9.66 -11.41
C TRP A 535 -11.82 -10.71 -12.46
N GLN A 536 -11.16 -10.31 -13.56
CA GLN A 536 -10.65 -11.25 -14.57
C GLN A 536 -9.63 -12.20 -13.97
N SER A 537 -8.71 -11.66 -13.16
CA SER A 537 -7.72 -12.47 -12.42
C SER A 537 -8.40 -13.46 -11.47
N VAL A 538 -9.42 -13.02 -10.73
CA VAL A 538 -10.20 -13.88 -9.82
C VAL A 538 -10.87 -15.04 -10.58
N ILE A 539 -11.54 -14.75 -11.69
CA ILE A 539 -12.20 -15.78 -12.51
C ILE A 539 -11.18 -16.78 -13.06
N LEU A 540 -10.05 -16.28 -13.60
CA LEU A 540 -8.99 -17.13 -14.14
C LEU A 540 -8.42 -18.07 -13.09
N MET A 541 -8.09 -17.55 -11.89
CA MET A 541 -7.62 -18.37 -10.77
C MET A 541 -8.66 -19.38 -10.32
N GLY A 542 -9.91 -18.96 -10.17
CA GLY A 542 -11.01 -19.79 -9.68
C GLY A 542 -11.36 -20.94 -10.63
N LEU A 543 -11.57 -20.65 -11.91
CA LEU A 543 -11.92 -21.67 -12.92
C LEU A 543 -10.83 -22.73 -13.05
N LEU A 544 -9.57 -22.32 -13.11
CA LEU A 544 -8.45 -23.25 -13.21
C LEU A 544 -8.32 -24.10 -11.93
N SER A 545 -8.45 -23.48 -10.76
CA SER A 545 -8.39 -24.20 -9.48
C SER A 545 -9.51 -25.23 -9.34
N ILE A 546 -10.73 -24.89 -9.76
CA ILE A 546 -11.85 -25.83 -9.80
C ILE A 546 -11.52 -26.99 -10.75
N LEU A 547 -11.01 -26.71 -11.95
CA LEU A 547 -10.75 -27.73 -12.96
C LEU A 547 -9.78 -28.80 -12.46
N TYR A 548 -8.55 -28.44 -12.03
CA TYR A 548 -7.59 -29.47 -11.62
C TYR A 548 -7.89 -30.06 -10.24
N CYS A 549 -8.51 -29.30 -9.32
CA CYS A 549 -8.84 -29.80 -7.98
C CYS A 549 -9.98 -30.83 -8.02
N THR A 550 -11.00 -30.61 -8.85
CA THR A 550 -12.12 -31.56 -8.99
C THR A 550 -11.70 -32.83 -9.70
N MET A 551 -10.79 -32.74 -10.67
CA MET A 551 -10.36 -33.90 -11.46
C MET A 551 -9.36 -34.79 -10.70
N GLY A 552 -8.37 -34.18 -10.03
CA GLY A 552 -7.20 -34.91 -9.57
C GLY A 552 -7.14 -35.26 -8.08
N GLY A 553 -8.08 -34.77 -7.27
CA GLY A 553 -8.07 -34.99 -5.81
C GLY A 553 -6.82 -34.43 -5.12
N ILE A 554 -6.55 -34.88 -3.89
CA ILE A 554 -5.43 -34.35 -3.09
C ILE A 554 -4.05 -34.68 -3.69
N GLU A 555 -3.90 -35.80 -4.41
CA GLU A 555 -2.64 -36.15 -5.05
C GLU A 555 -2.26 -35.10 -6.10
N ALA A 556 -3.22 -34.66 -6.93
CA ALA A 556 -2.99 -33.58 -7.88
C ALA A 556 -2.66 -32.25 -7.18
N VAL A 557 -3.42 -31.88 -6.14
CA VAL A 557 -3.18 -30.65 -5.36
C VAL A 557 -1.75 -30.64 -4.82
N ILE A 558 -1.27 -31.74 -4.25
CA ILE A 558 0.09 -31.82 -3.70
C ILE A 558 1.16 -31.66 -4.78
N TRP A 559 0.97 -32.27 -5.94
CA TRP A 559 1.95 -32.17 -7.02
C TRP A 559 1.93 -30.81 -7.71
N THR A 560 0.77 -30.19 -7.89
CA THR A 560 0.69 -28.80 -8.37
C THR A 560 1.36 -27.86 -7.38
N ASP A 561 1.09 -27.99 -6.07
CA ASP A 561 1.74 -27.19 -5.03
C ASP A 561 3.27 -27.32 -5.05
N THR A 562 3.76 -28.54 -5.31
CA THR A 562 5.19 -28.82 -5.37
C THR A 562 5.85 -28.09 -6.53
N ILE A 563 5.24 -28.11 -7.73
CA ILE A 563 5.73 -27.36 -8.89
C ILE A 563 5.64 -25.85 -8.62
N GLN A 564 4.52 -25.41 -8.07
CA GLN A 564 4.26 -24.01 -7.72
C GLN A 564 5.27 -23.47 -6.71
N THR A 565 5.67 -24.26 -5.71
CA THR A 565 6.73 -23.92 -4.76
C THR A 565 8.06 -23.62 -5.47
N VAL A 566 8.43 -24.44 -6.45
CA VAL A 566 9.68 -24.26 -7.21
C VAL A 566 9.61 -23.01 -8.07
N VAL A 567 8.51 -22.80 -8.80
CA VAL A 567 8.29 -21.62 -9.64
C VAL A 567 8.35 -20.34 -8.79
N LEU A 568 7.68 -20.35 -7.65
CA LEU A 568 7.59 -19.22 -6.75
C LEU A 568 8.92 -18.86 -6.08
N LEU A 569 9.61 -19.84 -5.48
CA LEU A 569 10.89 -19.57 -4.80
C LEU A 569 11.99 -19.26 -5.81
N GLY A 570 12.03 -19.97 -6.94
CA GLY A 570 12.97 -19.69 -8.02
C GLY A 570 12.79 -18.28 -8.58
N GLY A 571 11.53 -17.86 -8.79
CA GLY A 571 11.20 -16.50 -9.21
C GLY A 571 11.65 -15.44 -8.19
N ALA A 572 11.37 -15.65 -6.91
CA ALA A 572 11.79 -14.73 -5.85
C ALA A 572 13.32 -14.60 -5.75
N VAL A 573 14.07 -15.70 -5.93
CA VAL A 573 15.54 -15.67 -5.98
C VAL A 573 16.04 -14.83 -7.16
N ILE A 574 15.46 -15.03 -8.36
CA ILE A 574 15.83 -14.23 -9.55
C ILE A 574 15.56 -12.75 -9.29
N ALA A 575 14.36 -12.41 -8.80
CA ALA A 575 13.99 -11.03 -8.49
C ALA A 575 14.93 -10.39 -7.45
N PHE A 576 15.32 -11.15 -6.40
CA PHE A 576 16.24 -10.68 -5.37
C PHE A 576 17.61 -10.27 -5.94
N PHE A 577 18.22 -11.12 -6.76
CA PHE A 577 19.52 -10.79 -7.37
C PHE A 577 19.41 -9.65 -8.39
N MET A 578 18.29 -9.57 -9.12
CA MET A 578 18.04 -8.46 -10.05
C MET A 578 17.91 -7.12 -9.33
N LEU A 579 17.17 -7.07 -8.23
CA LEU A 579 17.06 -5.87 -7.39
C LEU A 579 18.43 -5.40 -6.95
N ILE A 580 19.22 -6.30 -6.36
CA ILE A 580 20.58 -5.99 -5.89
C ILE A 580 21.46 -5.49 -7.02
N SER A 581 21.34 -6.05 -8.23
CA SER A 581 22.12 -5.59 -9.38
C SER A 581 21.78 -4.16 -9.82
N GLY A 582 20.56 -3.68 -9.51
CA GLY A 582 20.12 -2.31 -9.78
C GLY A 582 20.32 -1.32 -8.63
N VAL A 583 20.87 -1.78 -7.48
CA VAL A 583 21.24 -0.91 -6.36
C VAL A 583 22.58 -0.25 -6.66
N ASN A 584 22.73 1.03 -6.30
CA ASN A 584 24.01 1.73 -6.41
C ASN A 584 25.05 1.03 -5.52
N GLY A 585 26.14 0.53 -6.09
CA GLY A 585 27.15 -0.27 -5.37
C GLY A 585 26.80 -1.77 -5.23
N GLY A 586 25.74 -2.25 -5.89
CA GLY A 586 25.39 -3.67 -5.94
C GLY A 586 25.07 -4.24 -4.56
N PHE A 587 25.68 -5.39 -4.23
CA PHE A 587 25.44 -6.08 -2.96
C PHE A 587 25.93 -5.29 -1.74
N GLU A 588 27.08 -4.62 -1.85
CA GLU A 588 27.62 -3.77 -0.76
C GLU A 588 26.71 -2.57 -0.51
N GLY A 589 26.29 -1.90 -1.59
CA GLY A 589 25.32 -0.81 -1.51
C GLY A 589 23.99 -1.24 -0.91
N PHE A 590 23.49 -2.43 -1.26
CA PHE A 590 22.30 -3.02 -0.65
C PHE A 590 22.43 -3.13 0.87
N LEU A 591 23.55 -3.68 1.35
CA LEU A 591 23.77 -3.83 2.79
C LEU A 591 23.91 -2.49 3.50
N SER A 592 24.60 -1.51 2.90
CA SER A 592 24.78 -0.16 3.50
C SER A 592 23.45 0.57 3.57
N ILE A 593 22.75 0.73 2.44
CA ILE A 593 21.50 1.50 2.34
C ILE A 593 20.41 0.88 3.24
N ALA A 594 20.23 -0.44 3.18
CA ALA A 594 19.24 -1.11 4.03
C ALA A 594 19.64 -1.11 5.51
N GLY A 595 20.94 -1.20 5.81
CA GLY A 595 21.48 -1.16 7.17
C GLY A 595 21.31 0.20 7.83
N GLU A 596 21.67 1.29 7.14
CA GLU A 596 21.51 2.67 7.60
C GLU A 596 20.03 3.03 7.84
N ALA A 597 19.12 2.44 7.06
CA ALA A 597 17.68 2.58 7.24
C ALA A 597 17.05 1.59 8.25
N ASP A 598 17.87 0.85 9.03
CA ASP A 598 17.45 -0.11 10.06
C ASP A 598 16.50 -1.22 9.56
N LYS A 599 16.59 -1.58 8.27
CA LYS A 599 15.69 -2.56 7.63
C LYS A 599 15.88 -3.98 8.15
N PHE A 600 17.06 -4.30 8.68
CA PHE A 600 17.39 -5.63 9.19
C PHE A 600 17.02 -5.84 10.67
N ARG A 601 16.33 -4.90 11.31
CA ARG A 601 15.88 -5.06 12.70
C ARG A 601 14.91 -6.24 12.81
N ILE A 602 15.28 -7.26 13.58
CA ILE A 602 14.48 -8.49 13.78
C ILE A 602 13.70 -8.53 15.11
N ALA A 603 14.05 -7.66 16.06
CA ALA A 603 13.43 -7.66 17.38
C ALA A 603 13.27 -6.24 17.89
N ASN A 604 12.10 -5.97 18.47
CA ASN A 604 11.87 -4.80 19.29
C ASN A 604 11.58 -5.26 20.72
N PHE A 605 12.45 -4.92 21.66
CA PHE A 605 12.36 -5.32 23.07
C PHE A 605 11.50 -4.37 23.92
N ASN A 606 10.70 -3.50 23.30
CA ASN A 606 9.79 -2.63 24.02
C ASN A 606 8.72 -3.43 24.79
N TRP A 607 8.26 -2.83 25.89
CA TRP A 607 7.12 -3.32 26.69
C TRP A 607 5.90 -2.40 26.55
N ASP A 608 6.02 -1.39 25.68
CA ASP A 608 4.99 -0.41 25.44
C ASP A 608 3.93 -0.95 24.48
N ILE A 609 2.74 -1.24 25.01
CA ILE A 609 1.58 -1.74 24.27
C ILE A 609 1.05 -0.66 23.31
N THR A 610 1.41 0.61 23.50
CA THR A 610 1.04 1.72 22.62
C THR A 610 2.03 1.94 21.48
N SER A 611 3.18 1.26 21.45
CA SER A 611 4.15 1.40 20.37
C SER A 611 3.59 0.91 19.03
N ALA A 612 3.87 1.65 17.96
CA ALA A 612 3.55 1.22 16.59
C ALA A 612 4.37 -0.01 16.16
N GLN A 613 5.57 -0.14 16.72
CA GLN A 613 6.43 -1.27 16.48
C GLN A 613 6.06 -2.39 17.46
N VAL A 614 5.55 -3.49 16.89
CA VAL A 614 5.09 -4.63 17.68
C VAL A 614 6.25 -5.25 18.45
N ALA A 615 6.07 -5.35 19.76
CA ALA A 615 7.03 -5.98 20.66
C ALA A 615 7.33 -7.43 20.27
N VAL A 616 8.58 -7.85 20.44
CA VAL A 616 9.05 -9.19 20.09
C VAL A 616 8.27 -10.30 20.79
N TRP A 617 7.89 -10.10 22.06
CA TRP A 617 7.14 -11.10 22.82
C TRP A 617 5.70 -11.26 22.33
N VAL A 618 5.06 -10.17 21.88
CA VAL A 618 3.72 -10.20 21.26
C VAL A 618 3.77 -11.04 19.98
N ILE A 619 4.81 -10.83 19.16
CA ILE A 619 5.01 -11.60 17.92
C ILE A 619 5.23 -13.07 18.21
N ILE A 620 6.12 -13.41 19.15
CA ILE A 620 6.41 -14.80 19.49
C ILE A 620 5.15 -15.51 20.00
N LEU A 621 4.45 -14.94 20.98
CA LEU A 621 3.25 -15.56 21.57
C LEU A 621 2.11 -15.67 20.56
N GLY A 622 1.85 -14.60 19.81
CA GLY A 622 0.82 -14.58 18.76
C GLY A 622 1.12 -15.58 17.65
N ALA A 623 2.38 -15.64 17.19
CA ALA A 623 2.80 -16.56 16.14
C ALA A 623 2.80 -18.02 16.62
N LEU A 624 3.19 -18.31 17.87
CA LEU A 624 3.07 -19.66 18.43
C LEU A 624 1.60 -20.10 18.47
N ALA A 625 0.70 -19.25 19.00
CA ALA A 625 -0.73 -19.56 19.05
C ALA A 625 -1.31 -19.81 17.65
N GLN A 626 -1.00 -18.91 16.69
CA GLN A 626 -1.45 -19.01 15.30
C GLN A 626 -0.90 -20.27 14.61
N ASN A 627 0.39 -20.52 14.73
CA ASN A 627 1.03 -21.66 14.07
C ASN A 627 0.57 -22.98 14.69
N VAL A 628 0.43 -23.10 16.02
CA VAL A 628 -0.09 -24.33 16.63
C VAL A 628 -1.47 -24.66 16.06
N SER A 629 -2.38 -23.68 16.00
CA SER A 629 -3.69 -23.87 15.36
C SER A 629 -3.55 -24.41 13.93
N GLY A 630 -2.74 -23.74 13.10
CA GLY A 630 -2.55 -24.10 11.69
C GLY A 630 -1.93 -25.48 11.46
N TYR A 631 -0.98 -25.90 12.30
CA TYR A 631 -0.29 -27.18 12.11
C TYR A 631 -0.92 -28.36 12.85
N THR A 632 -1.82 -28.12 13.82
CA THR A 632 -2.43 -29.20 14.61
C THR A 632 -3.94 -29.35 14.46
N ALA A 633 -4.67 -28.32 14.03
CA ALA A 633 -6.13 -28.36 13.99
C ALA A 633 -6.74 -28.00 12.61
N ASP A 634 -5.96 -27.40 11.72
CA ASP A 634 -6.39 -27.07 10.37
C ASP A 634 -6.41 -28.31 9.49
N GLN A 635 -7.59 -28.65 8.94
CA GLN A 635 -7.74 -29.81 8.08
C GLN A 635 -6.81 -29.76 6.87
N SER A 636 -6.52 -28.59 6.30
CA SER A 636 -5.65 -28.49 5.13
C SER A 636 -4.23 -28.98 5.40
N VAL A 637 -3.72 -28.78 6.61
CA VAL A 637 -2.39 -29.28 6.98
C VAL A 637 -2.47 -30.72 7.48
N VAL A 638 -3.41 -31.02 8.38
CA VAL A 638 -3.56 -32.35 8.98
C VAL A 638 -3.83 -33.43 7.92
N GLN A 639 -4.61 -33.10 6.89
CA GLN A 639 -4.91 -34.01 5.79
C GLN A 639 -3.62 -34.48 5.08
N ARG A 640 -2.62 -33.61 4.92
CA ARG A 640 -1.32 -33.95 4.30
C ARG A 640 -0.50 -34.94 5.13
N TYR A 641 -0.65 -34.92 6.46
CA TYR A 641 -0.02 -35.93 7.33
C TYR A 641 -0.50 -37.34 7.02
N MET A 642 -1.71 -37.46 6.47
CA MET A 642 -2.37 -38.73 6.15
C MET A 642 -2.11 -39.21 4.72
N THR A 643 -1.35 -38.46 3.90
CA THR A 643 -1.12 -38.77 2.47
C THR A 643 0.16 -39.56 2.18
N THR A 644 1.07 -39.65 3.16
CA THR A 644 2.33 -40.39 3.01
C THR A 644 2.17 -41.85 3.47
N PRO A 645 3.11 -42.77 3.14
CA PRO A 645 2.98 -44.19 3.48
C PRO A 645 3.00 -44.48 4.99
N ASP A 646 3.89 -43.81 5.72
CA ASP A 646 4.16 -44.11 7.14
C ASP A 646 4.53 -42.87 7.96
N GLN A 647 4.45 -43.01 9.30
CA GLN A 647 4.69 -41.93 10.26
C GLN A 647 6.03 -41.21 10.06
N LYS A 648 7.09 -41.95 9.74
CA LYS A 648 8.43 -41.38 9.52
C LYS A 648 8.43 -40.50 8.27
N MET A 649 7.73 -40.88 7.20
CA MET A 649 7.62 -40.07 5.99
C MET A 649 6.79 -38.79 6.19
N ALA A 650 5.71 -38.80 6.98
CA ALA A 650 5.03 -37.52 7.30
C ALA A 650 5.85 -36.65 8.25
N ALA A 651 6.60 -37.24 9.20
CA ALA A 651 7.49 -36.45 10.02
C ALA A 651 8.51 -35.71 9.13
N ARG A 652 9.06 -36.39 8.12
CA ARG A 652 9.94 -35.77 7.12
C ARG A 652 9.24 -34.67 6.31
N SER A 653 7.95 -34.81 5.96
CA SER A 653 7.23 -33.75 5.26
C SER A 653 7.05 -32.50 6.12
N ILE A 654 6.74 -32.66 7.42
CA ILE A 654 6.64 -31.53 8.36
C ILE A 654 8.00 -30.83 8.52
N TRP A 655 9.10 -31.58 8.66
CA TRP A 655 10.44 -31.01 8.72
C TRP A 655 10.85 -30.30 7.43
N THR A 656 10.45 -30.83 6.27
CA THR A 656 10.67 -30.17 4.97
C THR A 656 9.99 -28.82 4.93
N ASN A 657 8.72 -28.76 5.35
CA ASN A 657 8.00 -27.49 5.47
C ASN A 657 8.71 -26.50 6.40
N ALA A 658 9.18 -26.95 7.57
CA ALA A 658 9.89 -26.09 8.52
C ALA A 658 11.17 -25.50 7.89
N VAL A 659 11.97 -26.31 7.20
CA VAL A 659 13.20 -25.86 6.51
C VAL A 659 12.87 -24.88 5.38
N LEU A 660 11.89 -25.21 4.54
CA LEU A 660 11.45 -24.32 3.46
C LEU A 660 10.92 -22.99 4.00
N SER A 661 10.18 -23.01 5.10
CA SER A 661 9.66 -21.79 5.76
C SER A 661 10.78 -20.87 6.20
N VAL A 662 11.88 -21.41 6.73
CA VAL A 662 13.06 -20.60 7.12
C VAL A 662 13.72 -19.97 5.89
N ILE A 663 14.02 -20.79 4.87
CA ILE A 663 14.67 -20.31 3.63
C ILE A 663 13.81 -19.23 2.95
N ALA A 664 12.52 -19.49 2.81
CA ALA A 664 11.57 -18.56 2.20
C ALA A 664 11.45 -17.27 3.00
N SER A 665 11.47 -17.33 4.33
CA SER A 665 11.40 -16.13 5.17
C SER A 665 12.63 -15.23 4.96
N VAL A 666 13.83 -15.80 4.98
CA VAL A 666 15.05 -15.03 4.70
C VAL A 666 14.97 -14.39 3.32
N LEU A 667 14.49 -15.14 2.33
CA LEU A 667 14.35 -14.65 0.96
C LEU A 667 13.32 -13.51 0.84
N PHE A 668 12.11 -13.65 1.38
CA PHE A 668 11.05 -12.64 1.21
C PHE A 668 11.31 -11.36 2.00
N PHE A 669 11.85 -11.47 3.22
CA PHE A 669 12.25 -10.29 3.99
C PHE A 669 13.48 -9.61 3.35
N GLY A 670 14.45 -10.41 2.86
CA GLY A 670 15.56 -9.91 2.03
C GLY A 670 15.09 -9.20 0.78
N LEU A 671 14.10 -9.74 0.09
CA LEU A 671 13.48 -9.13 -1.09
C LEU A 671 12.86 -7.77 -0.77
N GLY A 672 12.19 -7.63 0.37
CA GLY A 672 11.65 -6.34 0.82
C GLY A 672 12.73 -5.29 1.10
N SER A 673 13.81 -5.68 1.79
CA SER A 673 14.97 -4.80 1.99
C SER A 673 15.67 -4.45 0.67
N ALA A 674 15.73 -5.39 -0.28
CA ALA A 674 16.32 -5.16 -1.60
C ALA A 674 15.46 -4.21 -2.45
N LEU A 675 14.12 -4.32 -2.38
CA LEU A 675 13.19 -3.35 -2.95
C LEU A 675 13.43 -1.95 -2.38
N PHE A 676 13.64 -1.86 -1.05
CA PHE A 676 13.90 -0.59 -0.39
C PHE A 676 15.19 0.05 -0.92
N ALA A 677 16.29 -0.71 -0.90
CA ALA A 677 17.58 -0.21 -1.38
C ALA A 677 17.56 0.16 -2.87
N PHE A 678 16.82 -0.60 -3.70
CA PHE A 678 16.68 -0.36 -5.12
C PHE A 678 15.97 0.97 -5.40
N TYR A 679 14.82 1.21 -4.76
CA TYR A 679 14.06 2.44 -4.97
C TYR A 679 14.68 3.66 -4.27
N ALA A 680 15.39 3.48 -3.15
CA ALA A 680 16.22 4.52 -2.56
C ALA A 680 17.37 4.94 -3.51
N SER A 681 17.97 3.99 -4.23
CA SER A 681 19.00 4.26 -5.25
C SER A 681 18.43 4.85 -6.54
N ASN A 682 17.16 4.60 -6.84
CA ASN A 682 16.50 4.94 -8.09
C ASN A 682 15.12 5.59 -7.85
N PRO A 683 15.05 6.74 -7.15
CA PRO A 683 13.77 7.27 -6.67
C PRO A 683 12.82 7.66 -7.82
N VAL A 684 13.33 8.08 -8.98
CA VAL A 684 12.54 8.40 -10.18
C VAL A 684 11.74 7.20 -10.74
N LYS A 685 12.11 5.97 -10.36
CA LYS A 685 11.40 4.75 -10.76
C LYS A 685 10.16 4.47 -9.90
N LEU A 686 9.99 5.14 -8.77
CA LEU A 686 8.80 5.02 -7.94
C LEU A 686 7.59 5.65 -8.66
N ASP A 687 6.52 4.88 -8.77
CA ASP A 687 5.24 5.37 -9.31
C ASP A 687 4.40 5.96 -8.15
N PRO A 688 4.03 7.25 -8.19
CA PRO A 688 3.26 7.87 -7.12
C PRO A 688 1.82 7.35 -7.01
N THR A 689 1.33 6.62 -8.00
CA THR A 689 -0.05 6.11 -8.04
C THR A 689 -0.24 4.78 -7.31
N ILE A 690 0.85 4.05 -7.02
CA ILE A 690 0.76 2.72 -6.41
C ILE A 690 0.68 2.77 -4.89
N LYS A 691 0.11 1.70 -4.32
CA LYS A 691 0.12 1.43 -2.88
C LYS A 691 1.37 0.65 -2.49
N THR A 692 1.71 0.70 -1.20
CA THR A 692 2.90 0.03 -0.65
C THR A 692 2.85 -1.49 -0.88
N ASP A 693 1.68 -2.12 -0.79
CA ASP A 693 1.50 -3.56 -1.04
C ASP A 693 1.73 -3.96 -2.51
N GLN A 694 1.70 -2.99 -3.43
CA GLN A 694 1.94 -3.17 -4.86
C GLN A 694 3.40 -2.93 -5.27
N ILE A 695 4.32 -2.61 -4.34
CA ILE A 695 5.71 -2.25 -4.67
C ILE A 695 6.47 -3.37 -5.38
N PHE A 696 6.24 -4.63 -5.00
CA PHE A 696 6.88 -5.78 -5.63
C PHE A 696 6.27 -6.08 -7.02
N PRO A 697 4.93 -6.14 -7.18
CA PRO A 697 4.29 -6.11 -8.49
C PRO A 697 4.77 -4.99 -9.44
N LEU A 698 4.95 -3.76 -8.94
CA LEU A 698 5.49 -2.64 -9.72
C LEU A 698 6.88 -2.96 -10.27
N PHE A 699 7.78 -3.50 -9.44
CA PHE A 699 9.11 -3.89 -9.88
C PHE A 699 9.05 -4.97 -10.98
N ILE A 700 8.19 -5.97 -10.82
CA ILE A 700 7.99 -7.03 -11.82
C ILE A 700 7.53 -6.44 -13.16
N ALA A 701 6.60 -5.49 -13.12
CA ALA A 701 6.03 -4.88 -14.32
C ALA A 701 7.02 -4.00 -15.07
N ASN A 702 7.80 -3.20 -14.31
CA ASN A 702 8.56 -2.10 -14.89
C ASN A 702 10.04 -2.38 -15.11
N GLU A 703 10.63 -3.26 -14.31
CA GLU A 703 12.08 -3.44 -14.22
C GLU A 703 12.54 -4.84 -14.62
N MET A 704 11.66 -5.84 -14.59
CA MET A 704 12.04 -7.20 -14.97
C MET A 704 12.00 -7.41 -16.49
N PRO A 705 13.01 -8.10 -17.07
CA PRO A 705 13.03 -8.47 -18.48
C PRO A 705 11.80 -9.27 -18.89
N VAL A 706 11.44 -9.12 -20.16
CA VAL A 706 10.39 -9.92 -20.78
C VAL A 706 10.70 -11.42 -20.66
N GLY A 707 9.67 -12.22 -20.45
CA GLY A 707 9.75 -13.65 -20.11
C GLY A 707 9.91 -13.87 -18.60
N LEU A 708 10.88 -13.20 -17.95
CA LEU A 708 11.08 -13.33 -16.51
C LEU A 708 9.93 -12.69 -15.73
N ALA A 709 9.46 -11.52 -16.15
CA ALA A 709 8.27 -10.90 -15.57
C ALA A 709 7.05 -11.84 -15.64
N GLY A 710 6.83 -12.49 -16.78
CA GLY A 710 5.79 -13.50 -16.97
C GLY A 710 5.94 -14.71 -16.04
N LEU A 711 7.18 -15.15 -15.77
CA LEU A 711 7.45 -16.22 -14.81
C LEU A 711 7.14 -15.82 -13.36
N ILE A 712 7.45 -14.58 -12.96
CA ILE A 712 7.11 -14.11 -11.60
C ILE A 712 5.60 -13.93 -11.44
N VAL A 713 4.92 -13.37 -12.45
CA VAL A 713 3.46 -13.28 -12.48
C VAL A 713 2.84 -14.68 -12.38
N ALA A 714 3.38 -15.67 -13.10
CA ALA A 714 2.98 -17.07 -12.93
C ALA A 714 3.20 -17.58 -11.49
N GLY A 715 4.29 -17.16 -10.82
CA GLY A 715 4.53 -17.39 -9.40
C GLY A 715 3.48 -16.78 -8.46
N ILE A 716 2.97 -15.59 -8.77
CA ILE A 716 1.87 -14.96 -8.02
C ILE A 716 0.57 -15.78 -8.18
N PHE A 717 0.24 -16.17 -9.42
CA PHE A 717 -0.87 -17.09 -9.69
C PHE A 717 -0.70 -18.42 -8.95
N ALA A 718 0.51 -18.99 -8.99
CA ALA A 718 0.86 -20.23 -8.32
C ALA A 718 0.58 -20.19 -6.80
N ALA A 719 1.01 -19.13 -6.11
CA ALA A 719 0.78 -18.99 -4.67
C ALA A 719 -0.71 -18.93 -4.32
N ALA A 720 -1.49 -18.17 -5.10
CA ALA A 720 -2.94 -18.04 -4.89
C ALA A 720 -3.67 -19.34 -5.20
N GLN A 721 -3.37 -19.97 -6.34
CA GLN A 721 -3.97 -21.23 -6.79
C GLN A 721 -3.70 -22.38 -5.81
N SER A 722 -2.48 -22.47 -5.25
CA SER A 722 -2.15 -23.46 -4.21
C SER A 722 -3.07 -23.32 -2.99
N THR A 723 -3.27 -22.09 -2.52
CA THR A 723 -4.13 -21.81 -1.35
C THR A 723 -5.60 -22.12 -1.65
N VAL A 724 -6.08 -21.74 -2.84
CA VAL A 724 -7.47 -21.95 -3.26
C VAL A 724 -7.78 -23.42 -3.46
N SER A 725 -6.98 -24.16 -4.22
CA SER A 725 -7.20 -25.59 -4.47
C SER A 725 -7.11 -26.41 -3.19
N THR A 726 -6.19 -26.08 -2.29
CA THR A 726 -6.11 -26.69 -0.98
C THR A 726 -7.37 -26.43 -0.14
N SER A 727 -7.81 -25.18 -0.07
CA SER A 727 -9.01 -24.82 0.68
C SER A 727 -10.25 -25.52 0.10
N MET A 728 -10.39 -25.56 -1.22
CA MET A 728 -11.46 -26.29 -1.90
C MET A 728 -11.45 -27.78 -1.54
N ASN A 729 -10.30 -28.46 -1.63
CA ASN A 729 -10.21 -29.89 -1.33
C ASN A 729 -10.52 -30.18 0.15
N SER A 730 -9.94 -29.41 1.07
CA SER A 730 -10.14 -29.64 2.50
C SER A 730 -11.56 -29.29 2.95
N THR A 731 -12.16 -28.23 2.42
CA THR A 731 -13.58 -27.91 2.65
C THR A 731 -14.50 -28.98 2.07
N ALA A 732 -14.22 -29.52 0.88
CA ALA A 732 -14.99 -30.64 0.35
C ALA A 732 -14.85 -31.88 1.25
N THR A 733 -13.64 -32.14 1.78
CA THR A 733 -13.37 -33.25 2.69
C THR A 733 -14.18 -33.14 3.98
N THR A 734 -14.22 -31.96 4.60
CA THR A 734 -15.01 -31.72 5.82
C THR A 734 -16.50 -31.77 5.56
N LEU A 735 -17.00 -31.15 4.49
CA LEU A 735 -18.42 -31.20 4.14
C LEU A 735 -18.90 -32.63 3.88
N VAL A 736 -18.16 -33.40 3.09
CA VAL A 736 -18.53 -34.78 2.80
C VAL A 736 -18.45 -35.66 4.04
N THR A 737 -17.35 -35.59 4.78
CA THR A 737 -17.05 -36.52 5.89
C THR A 737 -17.80 -36.17 7.16
N ASP A 738 -17.90 -34.88 7.49
CA ASP A 738 -18.45 -34.41 8.76
C ASP A 738 -19.91 -33.98 8.65
N PHE A 739 -20.47 -33.76 7.45
CA PHE A 739 -21.86 -33.34 7.30
C PHE A 739 -22.65 -34.33 6.43
N MET A 740 -22.27 -34.51 5.17
CA MET A 740 -23.08 -35.27 4.21
C MET A 740 -23.15 -36.77 4.50
N LYS A 741 -22.02 -37.43 4.81
CA LYS A 741 -22.00 -38.86 5.16
C LYS A 741 -22.86 -39.14 6.40
N PRO A 742 -22.70 -38.43 7.53
CA PRO A 742 -23.48 -38.72 8.74
C PRO A 742 -24.96 -38.33 8.62
N MET A 743 -25.31 -37.39 7.72
CA MET A 743 -26.70 -37.05 7.39
C MET A 743 -27.30 -37.91 6.27
N ASN A 744 -26.61 -38.98 5.83
CA ASN A 744 -27.05 -39.87 4.74
C ASN A 744 -27.40 -39.14 3.42
N MET A 745 -26.71 -38.03 3.12
CA MET A 745 -26.93 -37.24 1.90
C MET A 745 -26.16 -37.77 0.68
N CYS A 746 -25.22 -38.70 0.88
CA CYS A 746 -24.44 -39.29 -0.22
C CYS A 746 -25.22 -40.43 -0.90
N ARG A 747 -25.57 -40.28 -2.18
CA ARG A 747 -26.19 -41.35 -2.99
C ARG A 747 -25.12 -42.24 -3.64
N LYS A 748 -25.38 -43.54 -3.77
CA LYS A 748 -24.52 -44.42 -4.59
C LYS A 748 -24.60 -43.98 -6.06
N PRO A 749 -23.48 -43.96 -6.81
CA PRO A 749 -23.53 -43.73 -8.25
C PRO A 749 -24.39 -44.81 -8.91
N SER A 750 -25.25 -44.40 -9.85
CA SER A 750 -26.04 -45.34 -10.66
C SER A 750 -25.11 -46.21 -11.50
N ALA A 751 -25.43 -47.50 -11.62
CA ALA A 751 -24.71 -48.42 -12.49
C ALA A 751 -24.64 -47.82 -13.92
N GLY A 752 -23.43 -47.52 -14.40
CA GLY A 752 -23.19 -46.89 -15.71
C GLY A 752 -22.62 -45.48 -15.69
N SER A 753 -22.34 -44.87 -14.53
CA SER A 753 -21.57 -43.61 -14.49
C SER A 753 -20.11 -43.84 -14.91
N ILE A 754 -19.45 -42.85 -15.52
CA ILE A 754 -18.02 -42.90 -15.94
C ILE A 754 -17.07 -43.28 -14.77
N TRP A 755 -17.55 -43.19 -13.53
CA TRP A 755 -16.83 -43.53 -12.30
C TRP A 755 -17.00 -45.00 -11.83
N THR A 756 -17.80 -45.83 -12.51
CA THR A 756 -17.89 -47.26 -12.19
C THR A 756 -16.83 -48.06 -12.95
N SER A 757 -15.56 -47.96 -12.54
CA SER A 757 -14.60 -49.04 -12.80
C SER A 757 -14.63 -50.01 -11.61
N THR A 758 -14.92 -51.27 -11.92
CA THR A 758 -14.86 -52.50 -11.10
C THR A 758 -14.00 -52.40 -9.83
N GLU A 759 -14.57 -52.86 -8.70
CA GLU A 759 -14.02 -52.95 -7.33
C GLU A 759 -14.37 -51.81 -6.35
N VAL A 760 -15.67 -51.51 -6.19
CA VAL A 760 -16.17 -50.89 -4.94
C VAL A 760 -17.10 -51.89 -4.25
N GLU A 761 -16.51 -52.99 -3.77
CA GLU A 761 -17.16 -53.87 -2.80
C GLU A 761 -16.56 -53.61 -1.41
N ASP A 762 -17.50 -53.33 -0.50
CA ASP A 762 -17.45 -53.56 0.94
C ASP A 762 -16.67 -52.59 1.85
N ASP A 763 -17.38 -51.58 2.36
CA ASP A 763 -16.97 -50.74 3.50
C ASP A 763 -18.05 -50.74 4.61
N ARG A 764 -18.82 -51.83 4.73
CA ARG A 764 -19.83 -52.03 5.79
C ARG A 764 -19.41 -53.05 6.85
N GLN A 765 -18.17 -53.51 6.88
CA GLN A 765 -17.72 -54.53 7.84
C GLN A 765 -17.23 -54.01 9.21
N TYR A 766 -17.29 -52.70 9.47
CA TYR A 766 -17.00 -52.15 10.80
C TYR A 766 -18.13 -51.23 11.27
N LEU A 767 -19.24 -51.86 11.69
CA LEU A 767 -20.21 -51.29 12.63
C LEU A 767 -20.09 -52.01 13.97
#